data_AF-V4HE92-F1
#
_entry.id   AF-V4HE92-F1
#
_cell.length_a   1.000
_cell.length_b   1.000
_cell.length_c   1.000
_cell.angle_alpha   90.00
_cell.angle_beta   90.00
_cell.angle_gamma   90.00
#
_symmetry.space_group_name_H-M   'P 1'
#
loop_
_entity.id
_entity.type
_entity.pdbx_description
1 polymer ?
#
loop_
_entity_poly.entity_id
_entity_poly.type
_entity_poly.pdbx_seq_one_letter_code
_entity_poly.pdbx_strand_id
1 'polypeptide(L)'
;MIEARLDESDVRTDNRYVSVADGEKVCYGDHTDTDNRYDSPPAGNFGVYLTAADQLVVLDVDDYDGDDLPFDLPDTLIEESPHGGEHLYYHVPVDADGRMPAAVFDDEIGAKNPVPSWGEVQVSNKYVVAAGSTLDDCGKEWHDCTQPDEGDYTVAEDREIATVSAERLVEVLLSDSEIEEPTPDLKPGTREHENDDVYLDVHDVLFSAEYPEEERTAHPVHGSSTGTNFQVDDGAETWRCWRHGCTGNALHLIGMQHDIIECGEWDNGGLDTETWREIFAAAREDGYDIGDPHSHDEPEEPDYDGVDDEADLIDLARDRVQDVFARMNPPEDEDVESLGKKPAIHEFAVIIDTYWHWLYPDAASAEWQNTLYIYDVDRGIYTTNGETAAEEITEKLLGDFADNHVVSEIVAKLKRRNRAAAREIDAQKPPAHELVVENGILNLKTGELRDYTPEEYHTTRVDVAYDPDAQTDRIDKFFREVVDDGHVSTLYRLAAHILLKEYPSRKAALLVGEGANGKGTVLDLFEEFVGSENTVARGIQSLTDYRFAAQDLHGKLANLEGDLSPNELNDSRMIKKLTGDDQINADVKQANETVNFQNHATLMFAVNTVPQSPEDSHGWWSRWMYIPFPNRFDGDDAKPKSELMDELTTEEELQGLLARTVEEIQRYDETGEFFPESKTPEEVREQMKNAANPVRDFATTAFNEVEEPDGAYGRVRKDHVVDAYSRYADEHDLPNLNPQKLKDDVKKLDDFTIEAGQSRALSDDDRVQCFVGIEWTARGAQLAAIEQPDDDQGVLDGDWKQDVPLADVREYVETHPEADVYEVMREFGFGGDAFDAVEHLVEGVDTDSDDGGDDDPDAGGVNTNDTEDDDSDESSASDDGGDTDGSTPDRRYTAAQKEQAVEAMAEDTDEDADEIAETLLIREEDEDEVTEIVAGVRGDEDDTEDPAPPAPPESDAPPVTDVPTRGEDEDGIEYDTEEIGDPGDVVAAHGEVDAGVEDVDVIVIPRDEFGIAVEAAYARDVEFVTPDGDSIGDAE
;
A
#
# COMPACT_ATOMS: atom_id res chain seq x y z
N MET A 1 27.36 -66.06 10.60
CA MET A 1 28.34 -66.21 11.70
C MET A 1 28.17 -65.07 12.69
N ILE A 2 28.17 -63.82 12.19
CA ILE A 2 27.82 -62.63 12.98
C ILE A 2 26.50 -62.80 13.76
N GLU A 3 25.42 -63.21 13.10
CA GLU A 3 24.12 -63.50 13.77
C GLU A 3 24.27 -64.48 14.94
N ALA A 4 25.00 -65.59 14.75
CA ALA A 4 25.23 -66.57 15.80
C ALA A 4 26.07 -66.01 16.96
N ARG A 5 27.01 -65.10 16.70
CA ARG A 5 27.83 -64.46 17.75
C ARG A 5 27.06 -63.40 18.51
N LEU A 6 26.19 -62.65 17.83
CA LEU A 6 25.26 -61.73 18.48
C LEU A 6 24.27 -62.49 19.36
N ASP A 7 23.69 -63.60 18.89
CA ASP A 7 22.78 -64.45 19.67
C ASP A 7 23.46 -65.16 20.86
N GLU A 8 24.76 -65.44 20.76
CA GLU A 8 25.56 -66.02 21.85
C GLU A 8 25.95 -64.98 22.91
N SER A 9 25.89 -63.69 22.57
CA SER A 9 26.18 -62.56 23.46
C SER A 9 24.93 -62.07 24.19
N ASP A 10 25.10 -61.23 25.23
CA ASP A 10 23.98 -60.61 25.95
C ASP A 10 23.40 -59.37 25.21
N VAL A 11 23.76 -59.15 23.94
CA VAL A 11 23.27 -58.06 23.08
C VAL A 11 21.90 -58.40 22.50
N ARG A 12 20.97 -57.44 22.47
CA ARG A 12 19.59 -57.65 22.00
C ARG A 12 19.51 -57.90 20.48
N THR A 13 19.08 -59.06 19.98
CA THR A 13 19.13 -59.32 18.52
C THR A 13 17.90 -58.92 17.69
N ASP A 14 16.80 -58.49 18.31
CA ASP A 14 15.59 -58.07 17.58
C ASP A 14 15.81 -56.82 16.70
N ASN A 15 15.23 -56.79 15.50
CA ASN A 15 15.25 -55.65 14.56
C ASN A 15 16.65 -55.05 14.33
N ARG A 16 17.67 -55.90 14.18
CA ARG A 16 19.08 -55.48 14.11
C ARG A 16 19.67 -55.45 12.70
N TYR A 17 18.97 -56.00 11.72
CA TYR A 17 19.48 -56.08 10.36
C TYR A 17 18.77 -55.09 9.44
N VAL A 18 19.52 -54.45 8.57
CA VAL A 18 18.99 -53.56 7.51
C VAL A 18 19.36 -54.13 6.15
N SER A 19 18.49 -53.95 5.15
CA SER A 19 18.80 -54.35 3.77
C SER A 19 19.71 -53.30 3.14
N VAL A 20 20.83 -53.75 2.59
CA VAL A 20 21.81 -52.93 1.87
C VAL A 20 21.69 -53.25 0.39
N ALA A 21 21.90 -52.24 -0.46
CA ALA A 21 21.92 -52.41 -1.90
C ALA A 21 23.02 -53.39 -2.31
N ASP A 22 22.64 -54.37 -3.12
CA ASP A 22 23.57 -55.34 -3.70
C ASP A 22 24.66 -54.58 -4.47
N GLY A 23 25.92 -54.84 -4.13
CA GLY A 23 27.06 -54.20 -4.76
C GLY A 23 27.45 -52.81 -4.21
N GLU A 24 26.67 -52.23 -3.28
CA GLU A 24 26.88 -50.90 -2.72
C GLU A 24 26.95 -50.91 -1.18
N LYS A 25 27.35 -49.78 -0.57
CA LYS A 25 27.32 -49.57 0.90
C LYS A 25 26.04 -48.87 1.39
N VAL A 26 25.03 -48.71 0.53
CA VAL A 26 23.85 -47.85 0.77
C VAL A 26 22.63 -48.67 1.18
N CYS A 27 21.91 -48.27 2.23
CA CYS A 27 20.65 -48.90 2.64
C CYS A 27 19.50 -48.59 1.64
N TYR A 28 18.60 -49.54 1.39
CA TYR A 28 17.46 -49.37 0.47
C TYR A 28 16.34 -48.43 1.01
N GLY A 29 16.45 -47.97 2.26
CA GLY A 29 15.51 -47.06 2.92
C GLY A 29 16.20 -46.26 4.02
N ASP A 30 15.43 -45.50 4.79
CA ASP A 30 15.93 -44.85 5.99
C ASP A 30 16.24 -45.92 7.05
N HIS A 31 17.53 -46.13 7.35
CA HIS A 31 17.97 -47.13 8.33
C HIS A 31 17.59 -46.74 9.76
N THR A 32 17.19 -45.48 10.00
CA THR A 32 16.67 -45.03 11.29
C THR A 32 15.21 -45.42 11.51
N ASP A 33 14.46 -45.69 10.45
CA ASP A 33 13.09 -46.20 10.53
C ASP A 33 13.07 -47.66 11.02
N THR A 34 12.32 -47.91 12.10
CA THR A 34 12.17 -49.25 12.67
C THR A 34 11.45 -50.23 11.75
N ASP A 35 10.61 -49.75 10.83
CA ASP A 35 9.88 -50.60 9.88
C ASP A 35 10.80 -51.19 8.78
N ASN A 36 11.99 -50.61 8.58
CA ASN A 36 12.99 -51.09 7.64
C ASN A 36 14.04 -52.02 8.28
N ARG A 37 13.78 -52.51 9.51
CA ARG A 37 14.66 -53.39 10.26
C ARG A 37 14.12 -54.83 10.31
N TYR A 38 15.04 -55.79 10.33
CA TYR A 38 14.75 -57.22 10.29
C TYR A 38 15.36 -57.94 11.50
N ASP A 39 14.65 -58.94 12.02
CA ASP A 39 15.12 -59.79 13.15
C ASP A 39 16.24 -60.78 12.75
N SER A 40 16.34 -61.10 11.46
CA SER A 40 17.38 -61.95 10.89
C SER A 40 17.94 -61.31 9.61
N PRO A 41 19.18 -61.63 9.20
CA PRO A 41 19.79 -61.09 8.00
C PRO A 41 18.89 -61.28 6.76
N PRO A 42 18.55 -60.20 6.04
CA PRO A 42 17.78 -60.29 4.80
C PRO A 42 18.60 -60.97 3.69
N ALA A 43 17.92 -61.40 2.62
CA ALA A 43 18.60 -61.99 1.47
C ALA A 43 19.30 -60.91 0.64
N GLY A 44 20.58 -61.12 0.29
CA GLY A 44 21.42 -60.14 -0.41
C GLY A 44 22.37 -59.43 0.56
N ASN A 45 22.84 -58.25 0.18
CA ASN A 45 23.65 -57.42 1.07
C ASN A 45 22.84 -56.93 2.28
N PHE A 46 23.49 -56.87 3.44
CA PHE A 46 22.86 -56.42 4.68
C PHE A 46 23.86 -55.74 5.62
N GLY A 47 23.32 -54.94 6.53
CA GLY A 47 24.08 -54.29 7.59
C GLY A 47 23.59 -54.67 8.98
N VAL A 48 24.47 -54.53 9.97
CA VAL A 48 24.14 -54.61 11.40
C VAL A 48 23.92 -53.19 11.92
N TYR A 49 22.71 -52.91 12.39
CA TYR A 49 22.30 -51.60 12.88
C TYR A 49 22.54 -51.45 14.39
N LEU A 50 22.90 -50.23 14.81
CA LEU A 50 23.23 -49.84 16.17
C LEU A 50 22.38 -48.63 16.60
N THR A 51 21.91 -48.65 17.86
CA THR A 51 21.03 -47.62 18.42
C THR A 51 21.53 -47.14 19.78
N ALA A 52 21.24 -45.88 20.13
CA ALA A 52 21.60 -45.29 21.42
C ALA A 52 21.06 -46.07 22.63
N ALA A 53 20.01 -46.87 22.45
CA ALA A 53 19.38 -47.67 23.49
C ALA A 53 19.96 -49.09 23.64
N ASP A 54 21.10 -49.38 23.00
CA ASP A 54 21.67 -50.72 22.93
C ASP A 54 23.10 -50.82 23.51
N GLN A 55 23.53 -52.06 23.73
CA GLN A 55 24.81 -52.43 24.36
C GLN A 55 25.84 -52.95 23.34
N LEU A 56 25.59 -52.83 22.04
CA LEU A 56 26.57 -53.13 21.00
C LEU A 56 27.32 -51.87 20.59
N VAL A 57 28.65 -51.96 20.52
CA VAL A 57 29.52 -50.94 19.92
C VAL A 57 30.35 -51.62 18.85
N VAL A 58 30.46 -51.01 17.68
CA VAL A 58 31.37 -51.47 16.62
C VAL A 58 32.42 -50.39 16.36
N LEU A 59 33.69 -50.79 16.44
CA LEU A 59 34.81 -49.95 16.02
C LEU A 59 35.09 -50.26 14.55
N ASP A 60 34.86 -49.29 13.66
CA ASP A 60 35.17 -49.36 12.24
C ASP A 60 36.55 -48.74 12.03
N VAL A 61 37.58 -49.57 11.89
CA VAL A 61 38.98 -49.15 11.79
C VAL A 61 39.38 -49.20 10.31
N ASP A 62 39.16 -48.10 9.58
CA ASP A 62 39.41 -48.03 8.14
C ASP A 62 40.44 -46.97 7.70
N ASP A 63 40.82 -46.06 8.61
CA ASP A 63 41.76 -44.96 8.36
C ASP A 63 43.18 -45.17 8.96
N TYR A 64 43.48 -46.39 9.44
CA TYR A 64 44.77 -46.74 10.06
C TYR A 64 45.64 -47.68 9.23
N ASP A 65 46.84 -47.24 8.86
CA ASP A 65 47.80 -47.96 8.00
C ASP A 65 48.87 -48.78 8.76
N GLY A 66 48.73 -48.98 10.08
CA GLY A 66 49.73 -49.69 10.91
C GLY A 66 49.55 -51.21 10.99
N ASP A 67 50.65 -51.94 11.25
CA ASP A 67 50.65 -53.43 11.32
C ASP A 67 49.92 -54.01 12.57
N ASP A 68 49.74 -53.21 13.63
CA ASP A 68 49.07 -53.59 14.89
C ASP A 68 48.06 -52.49 15.26
N LEU A 69 46.88 -52.87 15.79
CA LEU A 69 45.84 -51.92 16.23
C LEU A 69 46.42 -50.84 17.18
N PRO A 70 45.99 -49.57 17.04
CA PRO A 70 46.56 -48.45 17.80
C PRO A 70 46.17 -48.46 19.29
N PHE A 71 45.34 -49.41 19.72
CA PHE A 71 44.81 -49.54 21.07
C PHE A 71 44.88 -50.97 21.62
N ASP A 72 44.89 -51.09 22.95
CA ASP A 72 44.93 -52.38 23.67
C ASP A 72 43.55 -52.72 24.24
N LEU A 73 42.74 -53.41 23.42
CA LEU A 73 41.42 -53.95 23.77
C LEU A 73 41.42 -55.48 23.64
N PRO A 74 40.53 -56.19 24.35
CA PRO A 74 40.47 -57.64 24.25
C PRO A 74 40.10 -58.08 22.83
N ASP A 75 40.75 -59.14 22.40
CA ASP A 75 40.44 -59.95 21.23
C ASP A 75 38.92 -60.22 21.11
N THR A 76 38.31 -59.81 20.00
CA THR A 76 36.85 -59.93 19.77
C THR A 76 36.54 -60.46 18.36
N LEU A 77 35.26 -60.51 17.99
CA LEU A 77 34.82 -60.79 16.62
C LEU A 77 35.28 -59.66 15.68
N ILE A 78 36.08 -60.01 14.67
CA ILE A 78 36.59 -59.08 13.67
C ILE A 78 36.06 -59.46 12.29
N GLU A 79 35.46 -58.49 11.62
CA GLU A 79 35.11 -58.54 10.22
C GLU A 79 36.05 -57.64 9.42
N GLU A 80 36.45 -58.05 8.22
CA GLU A 80 37.30 -57.29 7.33
C GLU A 80 36.50 -56.85 6.11
N SER A 81 36.61 -55.57 5.80
CA SER A 81 36.06 -54.95 4.59
C SER A 81 36.95 -55.26 3.37
N PRO A 82 36.42 -55.23 2.15
CA PRO A 82 37.20 -55.43 0.93
C PRO A 82 38.31 -54.38 0.71
N HIS A 83 38.38 -53.32 1.53
CA HIS A 83 39.40 -52.29 1.44
C HIS A 83 40.46 -52.37 2.54
N GLY A 84 40.47 -53.44 3.34
CA GLY A 84 41.44 -53.66 4.41
C GLY A 84 41.10 -52.98 5.75
N GLY A 85 39.96 -52.29 5.86
CA GLY A 85 39.43 -51.81 7.13
C GLY A 85 38.77 -52.93 7.93
N GLU A 86 38.82 -52.86 9.26
CA GLU A 86 38.32 -53.89 10.18
C GLU A 86 37.14 -53.38 11.03
N HIS A 87 36.05 -54.14 11.13
CA HIS A 87 34.95 -53.90 12.07
C HIS A 87 35.11 -54.80 13.30
N LEU A 88 35.35 -54.22 14.47
CA LEU A 88 35.50 -54.92 15.74
C LEU A 88 34.23 -54.78 16.59
N TYR A 89 33.57 -55.90 16.90
CA TYR A 89 32.31 -55.91 17.64
C TYR A 89 32.53 -56.07 19.14
N TYR A 90 31.99 -55.18 19.97
CA TYR A 90 32.08 -55.26 21.43
C TYR A 90 30.70 -55.19 22.10
N HIS A 91 30.51 -56.00 23.13
CA HIS A 91 29.40 -55.85 24.05
C HIS A 91 29.81 -54.89 25.17
N VAL A 92 29.11 -53.78 25.29
CA VAL A 92 29.38 -52.72 26.26
C VAL A 92 28.20 -52.61 27.20
N PRO A 93 28.29 -53.19 28.42
CA PRO A 93 27.21 -53.15 29.38
C PRO A 93 26.88 -51.71 29.79
N VAL A 94 25.69 -51.55 30.36
CA VAL A 94 25.31 -50.28 31.00
C VAL A 94 26.34 -49.98 32.10
N ASP A 95 26.77 -48.72 32.19
CA ASP A 95 27.78 -48.32 33.18
C ASP A 95 27.25 -48.42 34.62
N ALA A 96 28.10 -48.08 35.59
CA ALA A 96 27.73 -48.15 37.01
C ALA A 96 26.56 -47.22 37.39
N ASP A 97 26.35 -46.14 36.62
CA ASP A 97 25.33 -45.12 36.83
C ASP A 97 24.04 -45.39 36.02
N GLY A 98 24.01 -46.48 35.24
CA GLY A 98 22.85 -46.89 34.44
C GLY A 98 22.77 -46.21 33.08
N ARG A 99 23.86 -45.59 32.60
CA ARG A 99 23.98 -44.97 31.27
C ARG A 99 24.33 -46.00 30.20
N MET A 100 23.67 -45.90 29.04
CA MET A 100 24.01 -46.69 27.85
C MET A 100 25.32 -46.20 27.23
N PRO A 101 26.06 -47.05 26.48
CA PRO A 101 27.33 -46.67 25.87
C PRO A 101 27.30 -45.37 25.07
N ALA A 102 26.24 -45.14 24.29
CA ALA A 102 26.08 -43.90 23.53
C ALA A 102 26.01 -42.66 24.43
N ALA A 103 25.33 -42.75 25.57
CA ALA A 103 25.24 -41.66 26.55
C ALA A 103 26.58 -41.45 27.27
N VAL A 104 27.31 -42.53 27.58
CA VAL A 104 28.65 -42.40 28.17
C VAL A 104 29.63 -41.72 27.20
N PHE A 105 29.59 -42.04 25.91
CA PHE A 105 30.44 -41.34 24.93
C PHE A 105 30.02 -39.89 24.71
N ASP A 106 28.73 -39.61 24.72
CA ASP A 106 28.22 -38.23 24.68
C ASP A 106 28.73 -37.42 25.88
N ASP A 107 28.59 -37.96 27.09
CA ASP A 107 28.94 -37.28 28.34
C ASP A 107 30.46 -37.12 28.53
N GLU A 108 31.25 -38.13 28.16
CA GLU A 108 32.68 -38.18 28.49
C GLU A 108 33.59 -37.82 27.30
N ILE A 109 33.07 -37.75 26.08
CA ILE A 109 33.81 -37.41 24.86
C ILE A 109 33.14 -36.24 24.10
N GLY A 110 31.86 -35.94 24.35
CA GLY A 110 31.11 -34.93 23.61
C GLY A 110 30.50 -35.44 22.30
N ALA A 111 30.50 -36.76 22.06
CA ALA A 111 29.92 -37.34 20.86
C ALA A 111 29.43 -38.78 21.06
N LYS A 112 28.18 -39.08 20.66
CA LYS A 112 27.61 -40.45 20.67
C LYS A 112 28.31 -41.44 19.74
N ASN A 113 28.90 -40.95 18.64
CA ASN A 113 29.67 -41.74 17.66
C ASN A 113 31.04 -41.06 17.43
N PRO A 114 32.01 -41.19 18.35
CA PRO A 114 33.32 -40.55 18.21
C PRO A 114 34.08 -40.99 16.96
N VAL A 115 34.91 -40.11 16.40
CA VAL A 115 35.72 -40.35 15.19
C VAL A 115 37.21 -40.17 15.50
N PRO A 116 37.89 -41.19 16.05
CA PRO A 116 39.33 -41.12 16.34
C PRO A 116 40.19 -41.20 15.07
N SER A 117 41.50 -40.93 15.19
CA SER A 117 42.43 -40.89 14.05
C SER A 117 42.53 -42.18 13.23
N TRP A 118 42.03 -43.29 13.76
CA TRP A 118 42.10 -44.62 13.15
C TRP A 118 40.79 -45.13 12.54
N GLY A 119 39.69 -44.37 12.63
CA GLY A 119 38.40 -44.73 12.01
C GLY A 119 37.18 -44.17 12.76
N GLU A 120 36.06 -44.88 12.73
CA GLU A 120 34.79 -44.45 13.33
C GLU A 120 34.29 -45.39 14.44
N VAL A 121 33.67 -44.84 15.49
CA VAL A 121 32.95 -45.60 16.51
C VAL A 121 31.46 -45.55 16.23
N GLN A 122 30.85 -46.69 15.90
CA GLN A 122 29.44 -46.79 15.57
C GLN A 122 28.63 -47.25 16.78
N VAL A 123 27.64 -46.45 17.23
CA VAL A 123 26.78 -46.75 18.39
C VAL A 123 25.33 -46.29 18.19
N SER A 124 25.10 -45.05 17.75
CA SER A 124 23.78 -44.43 17.72
C SER A 124 23.33 -44.08 16.30
N ASN A 125 22.27 -44.72 15.83
CA ASN A 125 21.61 -44.50 14.54
C ASN A 125 22.52 -44.75 13.33
N LYS A 126 23.38 -45.77 13.44
CA LYS A 126 24.38 -46.15 12.43
C LYS A 126 24.24 -47.63 12.08
N TYR A 127 24.78 -48.04 10.94
CA TYR A 127 24.93 -49.46 10.61
C TYR A 127 26.29 -49.69 9.99
N VAL A 128 26.83 -50.90 10.18
CA VAL A 128 28.00 -51.39 9.46
C VAL A 128 27.56 -52.44 8.45
N VAL A 129 28.10 -52.40 7.23
CA VAL A 129 27.90 -53.48 6.25
C VAL A 129 28.55 -54.74 6.81
N ALA A 130 27.85 -55.87 6.72
CA ALA A 130 28.22 -57.08 7.46
C ALA A 130 28.74 -58.21 6.57
N ALA A 131 29.53 -59.10 7.17
CA ALA A 131 30.16 -60.21 6.46
C ALA A 131 29.14 -61.14 5.79
N GLY A 132 29.37 -61.44 4.51
CA GLY A 132 28.39 -62.07 3.63
C GLY A 132 27.77 -61.13 2.61
N SER A 133 28.06 -59.83 2.70
CA SER A 133 27.79 -58.81 1.68
C SER A 133 28.97 -58.67 0.71
N THR A 134 28.72 -58.20 -0.51
CA THR A 134 29.75 -57.99 -1.56
C THR A 134 29.56 -56.63 -2.23
N LEU A 135 30.65 -55.90 -2.47
CA LEU A 135 30.67 -54.70 -3.31
C LEU A 135 30.96 -55.04 -4.77
N ASP A 136 30.21 -54.43 -5.69
CA ASP A 136 30.37 -54.61 -7.13
C ASP A 136 31.14 -53.44 -7.77
N ASP A 137 31.26 -52.32 -7.06
CA ASP A 137 32.09 -51.17 -7.41
C ASP A 137 32.45 -50.40 -6.13
N CYS A 138 33.65 -49.85 -6.06
CA CYS A 138 34.12 -49.07 -4.91
C CYS A 138 34.61 -47.66 -5.25
N GLY A 139 34.71 -47.32 -6.54
CA GLY A 139 35.22 -46.01 -6.98
C GLY A 139 36.67 -45.68 -6.58
N LYS A 140 37.40 -46.58 -5.91
CA LYS A 140 38.80 -46.36 -5.50
C LYS A 140 39.73 -46.70 -6.66
N GLU A 141 40.52 -45.76 -7.14
CA GLU A 141 41.44 -45.98 -8.28
C GLU A 141 42.49 -47.08 -8.03
N TRP A 142 42.72 -47.44 -6.76
CA TRP A 142 43.72 -48.40 -6.31
C TRP A 142 43.17 -49.81 -6.02
N HIS A 143 41.85 -50.02 -6.09
CA HIS A 143 41.20 -51.30 -5.79
C HIS A 143 40.06 -51.59 -6.78
N ASP A 144 39.87 -52.85 -7.17
CA ASP A 144 38.84 -53.24 -8.15
C ASP A 144 37.97 -54.35 -7.58
N CYS A 145 36.88 -53.96 -6.89
CA CYS A 145 35.91 -54.86 -6.29
C CYS A 145 35.15 -55.73 -7.31
N THR A 146 35.26 -55.48 -8.62
CA THR A 146 34.63 -56.31 -9.65
C THR A 146 35.31 -57.68 -9.83
N GLN A 147 36.50 -57.87 -9.24
CA GLN A 147 37.21 -59.14 -9.30
C GLN A 147 36.63 -60.17 -8.31
N PRO A 148 36.68 -61.48 -8.65
CA PRO A 148 36.07 -62.51 -7.81
C PRO A 148 36.66 -62.51 -6.40
N ASP A 149 35.78 -62.52 -5.40
CA ASP A 149 36.09 -62.54 -3.96
C ASP A 149 36.82 -61.27 -3.43
N GLU A 150 37.07 -60.26 -4.29
CA GLU A 150 37.79 -59.02 -3.91
C GLU A 150 36.83 -57.92 -3.43
N GLY A 151 35.52 -58.07 -3.67
CA GLY A 151 34.48 -57.17 -3.15
C GLY A 151 33.85 -57.64 -1.83
N ASP A 152 34.27 -58.80 -1.30
CA ASP A 152 33.55 -59.48 -0.22
C ASP A 152 33.89 -58.90 1.16
N TYR A 153 32.85 -58.68 1.98
CA TYR A 153 32.98 -58.53 3.42
C TYR A 153 33.09 -59.92 4.05
N THR A 154 34.17 -60.16 4.80
CA THR A 154 34.46 -61.49 5.35
C THR A 154 34.77 -61.45 6.83
N VAL A 155 34.51 -62.56 7.54
CA VAL A 155 34.92 -62.67 8.95
C VAL A 155 36.41 -63.00 8.99
N ALA A 156 37.23 -62.03 9.40
CA ALA A 156 38.67 -62.20 9.56
C ALA A 156 38.99 -63.06 10.79
N GLU A 157 38.35 -62.78 11.93
CA GLU A 157 38.53 -63.55 13.17
C GLU A 157 37.19 -63.93 13.81
N ASP A 158 36.83 -65.22 13.76
CA ASP A 158 35.64 -65.76 14.41
C ASP A 158 35.89 -66.01 15.91
N ARG A 159 35.51 -65.04 16.74
CA ARG A 159 35.59 -65.08 18.20
C ARG A 159 34.23 -64.74 18.84
N GLU A 160 34.10 -65.05 20.12
CA GLU A 160 32.96 -64.56 20.92
C GLU A 160 33.08 -63.04 21.06
N ILE A 161 31.95 -62.32 21.02
CA ILE A 161 31.94 -60.86 21.20
C ILE A 161 32.44 -60.55 22.61
N ALA A 162 33.60 -59.91 22.69
CA ALA A 162 34.20 -59.56 23.96
C ALA A 162 33.39 -58.48 24.68
N THR A 163 33.33 -58.57 26.00
CA THR A 163 32.71 -57.54 26.84
C THR A 163 33.76 -56.53 27.29
N VAL A 164 33.52 -55.24 27.04
CA VAL A 164 34.37 -54.12 27.45
C VAL A 164 33.50 -53.10 28.16
N SER A 165 34.01 -52.42 29.20
CA SER A 165 33.23 -51.37 29.88
C SER A 165 33.29 -50.06 29.08
N ALA A 166 32.25 -49.23 29.20
CA ALA A 166 32.20 -47.95 28.49
C ALA A 166 33.38 -47.05 28.88
N GLU A 167 33.78 -47.05 30.16
CA GLU A 167 34.92 -46.27 30.65
C GLU A 167 36.25 -46.73 30.01
N ARG A 168 36.41 -48.03 29.77
CA ARG A 168 37.62 -48.55 29.11
C ARG A 168 37.69 -48.14 27.65
N LEU A 169 36.55 -48.01 26.96
CA LEU A 169 36.51 -47.48 25.61
C LEU A 169 36.78 -45.98 25.59
N VAL A 170 36.22 -45.22 26.53
CA VAL A 170 36.53 -43.79 26.72
C VAL A 170 38.04 -43.59 26.94
N GLU A 171 38.67 -44.35 27.83
CA GLU A 171 40.13 -44.31 28.03
C GLU A 171 40.93 -44.55 26.75
N VAL A 172 40.46 -45.45 25.88
CA VAL A 172 41.10 -45.74 24.59
C VAL A 172 40.90 -44.57 23.63
N LEU A 173 39.70 -44.01 23.56
CA LEU A 173 39.36 -42.93 22.64
C LEU A 173 40.09 -41.64 23.02
N LEU A 174 40.06 -41.23 24.28
CA LEU A 174 40.79 -40.05 24.79
C LEU A 174 42.33 -40.19 24.73
N SER A 175 42.84 -41.40 24.49
CA SER A 175 44.28 -41.58 24.26
C SER A 175 44.72 -41.22 22.84
N ASP A 176 43.76 -41.06 21.93
CA ASP A 176 43.96 -40.58 20.58
C ASP A 176 44.06 -39.05 20.58
N SER A 177 45.00 -38.49 19.84
CA SER A 177 45.21 -37.04 19.81
C SER A 177 44.12 -36.25 19.08
N GLU A 178 43.29 -36.91 18.27
CA GLU A 178 42.17 -36.29 17.57
C GLU A 178 40.88 -36.25 18.41
N ILE A 179 40.87 -36.93 19.57
CA ILE A 179 39.75 -36.90 20.52
C ILE A 179 40.14 -36.01 21.70
N GLU A 180 39.51 -34.85 21.82
CA GLU A 180 39.69 -33.96 22.96
C GLU A 180 38.77 -34.37 24.13
N GLU A 181 39.27 -34.36 25.37
CA GLU A 181 38.42 -34.50 26.56
C GLU A 181 37.44 -33.32 26.60
N PRO A 182 36.13 -33.54 26.76
CA PRO A 182 35.22 -32.43 26.99
C PRO A 182 35.67 -31.72 28.26
N THR A 183 35.83 -30.40 28.15
CA THR A 183 36.03 -29.55 29.32
C THR A 183 34.88 -29.80 30.30
N PRO A 184 35.12 -29.92 31.61
CA PRO A 184 34.09 -30.32 32.57
C PRO A 184 32.87 -29.38 32.48
N ASP A 185 31.76 -29.94 32.03
CA ASP A 185 30.61 -29.20 31.52
C ASP A 185 29.79 -28.46 32.57
N LEU A 186 29.43 -27.24 32.20
CA LEU A 186 28.19 -26.57 32.58
C LEU A 186 27.02 -27.24 31.81
N LYS A 187 25.80 -27.21 32.38
CA LYS A 187 24.63 -28.00 31.94
C LYS A 187 24.32 -27.92 30.42
N PRO A 188 23.74 -28.98 29.80
CA PRO A 188 23.40 -28.99 28.38
C PRO A 188 22.12 -28.19 28.09
N GLY A 189 22.18 -27.29 27.10
CA GLY A 189 21.02 -26.52 26.64
C GLY A 189 21.35 -25.19 25.93
N THR A 190 22.40 -25.14 25.10
CA THR A 190 22.68 -24.01 24.20
C THR A 190 23.06 -24.58 22.84
N ARG A 191 22.19 -24.42 21.85
CA ARG A 191 22.61 -24.50 20.44
C ARG A 191 23.62 -23.38 20.19
N GLU A 192 24.79 -23.69 19.65
CA GLU A 192 25.66 -22.67 19.07
C GLU A 192 24.97 -22.06 17.84
N HIS A 193 24.25 -20.96 18.05
CA HIS A 193 23.85 -20.04 17.00
C HIS A 193 24.26 -18.62 17.38
N GLU A 194 25.23 -18.11 16.62
CA GLU A 194 25.61 -16.70 16.57
C GLU A 194 24.46 -15.86 15.99
N ASN A 195 23.68 -15.24 16.86
CA ASN A 195 22.97 -13.98 16.64
C ASN A 195 22.43 -13.50 18.00
N ASP A 196 22.34 -12.19 18.17
CA ASP A 196 21.84 -11.45 19.34
C ASP A 196 20.34 -11.67 19.69
N ASP A 197 19.78 -12.86 19.43
CA ASP A 197 18.43 -13.25 19.86
C ASP A 197 18.55 -14.34 20.93
N VAL A 198 17.91 -14.14 22.09
CA VAL A 198 17.84 -15.16 23.15
C VAL A 198 17.02 -16.35 22.63
N TYR A 199 17.68 -17.33 22.01
CA TYR A 199 17.03 -18.57 21.55
C TYR A 199 17.16 -19.65 22.63
N LEU A 200 16.11 -19.76 23.43
CA LEU A 200 15.93 -20.85 24.40
C LEU A 200 14.66 -21.60 24.02
N ASP A 201 14.78 -22.86 23.62
CA ASP A 201 13.66 -23.72 23.25
C ASP A 201 13.01 -24.29 24.51
N VAL A 202 11.73 -24.64 24.43
CA VAL A 202 11.00 -25.28 25.53
C VAL A 202 11.67 -26.59 25.94
N HIS A 203 12.34 -27.26 25.00
CA HIS A 203 13.09 -28.50 25.26
C HIS A 203 14.48 -28.31 25.88
N ASP A 204 14.99 -27.09 25.94
CA ASP A 204 16.17 -26.77 26.75
C ASP A 204 15.81 -26.68 28.25
N VAL A 205 14.52 -26.49 28.55
CA VAL A 205 13.96 -26.40 29.91
C VAL A 205 13.22 -27.67 30.33
N LEU A 206 12.64 -28.41 29.38
CA LEU A 206 11.88 -29.64 29.60
C LEU A 206 12.42 -30.81 28.79
N PHE A 207 12.59 -31.96 29.43
CA PHE A 207 13.01 -33.17 28.73
C PHE A 207 12.00 -33.59 27.64
N SER A 208 12.42 -33.53 26.38
CA SER A 208 11.59 -33.89 25.21
C SER A 208 11.03 -35.31 25.27
N ALA A 209 11.74 -36.24 25.92
CA ALA A 209 11.27 -37.60 26.15
C ALA A 209 10.02 -37.67 27.07
N GLU A 210 9.84 -36.69 27.95
CA GLU A 210 8.68 -36.61 28.86
C GLU A 210 7.58 -35.69 28.30
N TYR A 211 7.96 -34.74 27.44
CA TYR A 211 7.08 -33.72 26.87
C TYR A 211 7.18 -33.67 25.33
N PRO A 212 6.92 -34.75 24.58
CA PRO A 212 7.10 -34.73 23.13
C PRO A 212 6.26 -33.66 22.45
N GLU A 213 6.83 -33.07 21.39
CA GLU A 213 6.16 -32.11 20.52
C GLU A 213 4.85 -32.68 19.98
N GLU A 214 3.85 -31.82 19.85
CA GLU A 214 2.50 -32.15 19.40
C GLU A 214 1.75 -33.19 20.26
N GLU A 215 2.29 -33.65 21.38
CA GLU A 215 1.58 -34.55 22.29
C GLU A 215 1.05 -33.84 23.54
N ARG A 216 -0.19 -34.17 23.92
CA ARG A 216 -0.82 -33.61 25.13
C ARG A 216 -0.39 -34.37 26.36
N THR A 217 0.18 -33.66 27.32
CA THR A 217 0.71 -34.17 28.59
C THR A 217 0.15 -33.36 29.78
N ALA A 218 0.60 -33.72 30.99
CA ALA A 218 0.29 -32.97 32.20
C ALA A 218 1.27 -31.81 32.36
N HIS A 219 0.76 -30.61 32.62
CA HIS A 219 1.59 -29.41 32.77
C HIS A 219 2.75 -29.60 33.76
N PRO A 220 3.99 -29.23 33.41
CA PRO A 220 5.19 -29.51 34.22
C PRO A 220 5.18 -28.85 35.61
N VAL A 221 4.62 -27.64 35.70
CA VAL A 221 4.58 -26.87 36.96
C VAL A 221 3.41 -27.27 37.86
N HIS A 222 2.17 -27.15 37.38
CA HIS A 222 0.97 -27.37 38.21
C HIS A 222 0.23 -28.69 37.95
N GLY A 223 0.78 -29.57 37.11
CA GLY A 223 0.20 -30.87 36.78
C GLY A 223 -1.15 -30.79 36.06
N SER A 224 -1.83 -31.94 36.01
CA SER A 224 -3.13 -32.13 35.38
C SER A 224 -3.93 -33.24 36.05
N SER A 225 -5.26 -33.07 36.16
CA SER A 225 -6.15 -34.17 36.56
C SER A 225 -6.49 -35.11 35.39
N THR A 226 -6.39 -34.63 34.14
CA THR A 226 -6.69 -35.40 32.93
C THR A 226 -5.44 -35.90 32.20
N GLY A 227 -4.28 -35.32 32.52
CA GLY A 227 -3.00 -35.65 31.88
C GLY A 227 -2.82 -35.02 30.49
N THR A 228 -3.64 -34.04 30.11
CA THR A 228 -3.73 -33.54 28.72
C THR A 228 -3.86 -32.02 28.60
N ASN A 229 -3.38 -31.27 29.58
CA ASN A 229 -3.56 -29.81 29.68
C ASN A 229 -2.33 -29.01 29.27
N PHE A 230 -1.28 -29.65 28.77
CA PHE A 230 -0.06 -29.02 28.29
C PHE A 230 0.44 -29.72 27.01
N GLN A 231 0.98 -28.97 26.08
CA GLN A 231 1.58 -29.48 24.84
C GLN A 231 2.68 -28.52 24.43
N VAL A 232 3.79 -29.08 23.98
CA VAL A 232 4.85 -28.33 23.30
C VAL A 232 4.50 -28.32 21.82
N ASP A 233 4.54 -27.14 21.19
CA ASP A 233 4.22 -27.00 19.77
C ASP A 233 5.34 -27.58 18.88
N ASP A 234 5.04 -27.84 17.61
CA ASP A 234 6.02 -28.32 16.61
C ASP A 234 7.20 -27.35 16.50
N GLY A 235 8.42 -27.85 16.67
CA GLY A 235 9.65 -27.04 16.72
C GLY A 235 10.03 -26.52 18.12
N ALA A 236 9.21 -26.77 19.14
CA ALA A 236 9.50 -26.48 20.55
C ALA A 236 9.79 -25.02 20.94
N GLU A 237 9.46 -24.05 20.09
CA GLU A 237 9.63 -22.62 20.39
C GLU A 237 8.60 -22.13 21.41
N THR A 238 7.39 -22.72 21.38
CA THR A 238 6.28 -22.38 22.27
C THR A 238 5.59 -23.62 22.85
N TRP A 239 4.82 -23.38 23.90
CA TRP A 239 3.94 -24.37 24.50
C TRP A 239 2.57 -23.76 24.78
N ARG A 240 1.56 -24.63 24.91
CA ARG A 240 0.18 -24.25 25.22
C ARG A 240 -0.33 -24.92 26.49
N CYS A 241 -1.00 -24.15 27.35
CA CYS A 241 -1.79 -24.69 28.45
C CYS A 241 -3.29 -24.44 28.29
N TRP A 242 -4.08 -25.51 28.13
CA TRP A 242 -5.55 -25.39 28.03
C TRP A 242 -6.27 -25.16 29.35
N ARG A 243 -5.58 -25.26 30.50
CA ARG A 243 -6.20 -24.98 31.80
C ARG A 243 -6.36 -23.48 32.04
N HIS A 244 -5.35 -22.71 31.65
CA HIS A 244 -5.32 -21.26 31.85
C HIS A 244 -5.50 -20.50 30.53
N GLY A 245 -5.61 -21.21 29.39
CA GLY A 245 -5.87 -20.60 28.10
C GLY A 245 -4.66 -19.93 27.46
N CYS A 246 -3.47 -20.11 28.05
CA CYS A 246 -2.28 -19.35 27.70
C CYS A 246 -1.31 -20.11 26.79
N THR A 247 -0.45 -19.35 26.13
CA THR A 247 0.74 -19.83 25.41
C THR A 247 1.97 -19.13 25.93
N GLY A 248 3.08 -19.85 26.07
CA GLY A 248 4.34 -19.27 26.51
C GLY A 248 5.53 -19.87 25.78
N ASN A 249 6.71 -19.29 26.02
CA ASN A 249 8.00 -19.81 25.56
C ASN A 249 8.81 -20.39 26.74
N ALA A 250 10.07 -20.75 26.50
CA ALA A 250 10.95 -21.33 27.50
C ALA A 250 11.23 -20.40 28.71
N LEU A 251 11.35 -19.08 28.49
CA LEU A 251 11.57 -18.12 29.57
C LEU A 251 10.36 -18.01 30.50
N HIS A 252 9.14 -18.06 29.95
CA HIS A 252 7.93 -18.12 30.76
C HIS A 252 7.88 -19.40 31.61
N LEU A 253 8.38 -20.53 31.10
CA LEU A 253 8.52 -21.77 31.86
C LEU A 253 9.51 -21.65 33.01
N ILE A 254 10.67 -21.03 32.78
CA ILE A 254 11.66 -20.78 33.84
C ILE A 254 11.05 -19.84 34.90
N GLY A 255 10.40 -18.76 34.48
CA GLY A 255 9.71 -17.85 35.40
C GLY A 255 8.70 -18.58 36.30
N MET A 256 7.92 -19.51 35.74
CA MET A 256 6.99 -20.33 36.53
C MET A 256 7.70 -21.37 37.42
N GLN A 257 8.80 -21.97 36.98
CA GLN A 257 9.57 -22.95 37.77
C GLN A 257 10.25 -22.32 39.00
N HIS A 258 10.60 -21.04 38.90
CA HIS A 258 11.19 -20.25 39.98
C HIS A 258 10.17 -19.48 40.83
N ASP A 259 8.87 -19.74 40.63
CA ASP A 259 7.77 -19.04 41.31
C ASP A 259 7.84 -17.49 41.14
N ILE A 260 8.37 -17.01 40.01
CA ILE A 260 8.46 -15.57 39.67
C ILE A 260 7.15 -15.09 39.04
N ILE A 261 6.56 -15.91 38.17
CA ILE A 261 5.27 -15.65 37.52
C ILE A 261 4.32 -16.84 37.63
N GLU A 262 3.02 -16.58 37.62
CA GLU A 262 1.97 -17.60 37.52
C GLU A 262 1.64 -17.95 36.06
N CYS A 263 1.07 -19.13 35.83
CA CYS A 263 0.72 -19.62 34.50
C CYS A 263 -0.38 -18.77 33.86
N GLY A 264 -0.01 -18.02 32.80
CA GLY A 264 -0.91 -17.10 32.09
C GLY A 264 -0.86 -15.66 32.62
N GLU A 265 0.04 -15.33 33.55
CA GLU A 265 0.17 -13.97 34.10
C GLU A 265 0.50 -12.93 33.01
N TRP A 266 1.27 -13.32 31.99
CA TRP A 266 1.69 -12.45 30.89
C TRP A 266 0.61 -12.16 29.85
N ASP A 267 -0.45 -12.96 29.79
CA ASP A 267 -1.54 -12.75 28.83
C ASP A 267 -2.42 -11.54 29.21
N ASN A 268 -2.28 -11.02 30.43
CA ASN A 268 -2.96 -9.81 30.91
C ASN A 268 -2.05 -8.55 30.81
N GLY A 269 -1.65 -8.19 29.59
CA GLY A 269 -0.91 -6.95 29.32
C GLY A 269 0.62 -7.02 29.45
N GLY A 270 1.19 -8.23 29.46
CA GLY A 270 2.64 -8.48 29.51
C GLY A 270 3.27 -8.41 30.90
N LEU A 271 4.53 -8.82 31.00
CA LEU A 271 5.32 -8.74 32.25
C LEU A 271 6.12 -7.44 32.31
N ASP A 272 6.26 -6.86 33.50
CA ASP A 272 7.07 -5.66 33.69
C ASP A 272 8.59 -5.93 33.61
N THR A 273 9.38 -4.86 33.49
CA THR A 273 10.84 -4.92 33.32
C THR A 273 11.57 -5.58 34.49
N GLU A 274 11.08 -5.43 35.71
CA GLU A 274 11.73 -6.05 36.87
C GLU A 274 11.43 -7.55 36.93
N THR A 275 10.20 -7.94 36.61
CA THR A 275 9.80 -9.34 36.46
C THR A 275 10.63 -10.04 35.38
N TRP A 276 10.84 -9.41 34.21
CA TRP A 276 11.75 -9.94 33.19
C TRP A 276 13.18 -10.06 33.71
N ARG A 277 13.70 -9.05 34.41
CA ARG A 277 15.05 -9.09 35.00
C ARG A 277 15.22 -10.27 35.97
N GLU A 278 14.21 -10.57 36.77
CA GLU A 278 14.21 -11.72 37.67
C GLU A 278 14.21 -13.05 36.87
N ILE A 279 13.44 -13.16 35.79
CA ILE A 279 13.41 -14.34 34.92
C ILE A 279 14.77 -14.56 34.22
N PHE A 280 15.39 -13.51 33.66
CA PHE A 280 16.73 -13.59 33.06
C PHE A 280 17.81 -13.93 34.10
N ALA A 281 17.69 -13.43 35.33
CA ALA A 281 18.60 -13.79 36.41
C ALA A 281 18.44 -15.27 36.83
N ALA A 282 17.20 -15.76 36.92
CA ALA A 282 16.90 -17.16 37.24
C ALA A 282 17.38 -18.12 36.16
N ALA A 283 17.20 -17.77 34.89
CA ALA A 283 17.70 -18.57 33.78
C ALA A 283 19.25 -18.58 33.75
N ARG A 284 19.93 -17.47 34.07
CA ARG A 284 21.39 -17.46 34.28
C ARG A 284 21.82 -18.29 35.50
N GLU A 285 21.06 -18.26 36.60
CA GLU A 285 21.30 -19.11 37.78
C GLU A 285 21.16 -20.61 37.43
N ASP A 286 20.23 -20.94 36.54
CA ASP A 286 20.07 -22.28 36.01
C ASP A 286 21.15 -22.68 35.00
N GLY A 287 21.97 -21.74 34.55
CA GLY A 287 23.14 -21.99 33.69
C GLY A 287 22.87 -21.85 32.20
N TYR A 288 21.78 -21.21 31.80
CA TYR A 288 21.51 -20.88 30.39
C TYR A 288 22.36 -19.67 29.95
N ASP A 289 23.02 -19.78 28.79
CA ASP A 289 23.82 -18.69 28.20
C ASP A 289 22.93 -17.68 27.48
N ILE A 290 22.27 -16.85 28.28
CA ILE A 290 21.45 -15.75 27.82
C ILE A 290 22.21 -14.46 28.15
N GLY A 291 22.49 -13.66 27.13
CA GLY A 291 23.26 -12.41 27.27
C GLY A 291 22.70 -11.53 28.39
N ASP A 292 23.57 -10.78 29.08
CA ASP A 292 23.07 -9.70 29.90
C ASP A 292 22.51 -8.65 28.92
N PRO A 293 21.23 -8.21 29.03
CA PRO A 293 20.69 -7.20 28.12
C PRO A 293 21.45 -5.86 28.16
N HIS A 294 22.48 -5.75 29.03
CA HIS A 294 23.38 -4.61 29.13
C HIS A 294 24.89 -4.97 29.27
N SER A 295 25.36 -6.18 28.91
CA SER A 295 26.81 -6.52 28.98
C SER A 295 27.56 -6.56 27.66
N HIS A 296 26.95 -6.14 26.56
CA HIS A 296 27.78 -5.47 25.56
C HIS A 296 28.20 -4.16 26.22
N ASP A 297 29.51 -3.88 26.30
CA ASP A 297 29.92 -2.50 26.13
C ASP A 297 29.10 -2.02 24.94
N GLU A 298 28.12 -1.12 25.16
CA GLU A 298 27.39 -0.49 24.06
C GLU A 298 28.47 -0.19 23.02
N PRO A 299 28.36 -0.71 21.78
CA PRO A 299 29.36 -0.39 20.78
C PRO A 299 29.46 1.12 20.83
N GLU A 300 30.64 1.64 21.23
CA GLU A 300 30.82 3.08 21.40
C GLU A 300 30.25 3.68 20.12
N GLU A 301 29.18 4.47 20.25
CA GLU A 301 28.54 5.09 19.09
C GLU A 301 29.66 5.67 18.24
N PRO A 302 29.70 5.37 16.93
CA PRO A 302 30.72 5.93 16.07
C PRO A 302 30.83 7.42 16.36
N ASP A 303 32.05 7.91 16.58
CA ASP A 303 32.26 9.35 16.68
C ASP A 303 32.04 9.92 15.28
N TYR A 304 30.78 10.26 14.98
CA TYR A 304 30.37 10.85 13.71
C TYR A 304 30.88 12.30 13.55
N ASP A 305 31.59 12.86 14.55
CA ASP A 305 32.20 14.18 14.44
C ASP A 305 33.21 14.22 13.27
N GLY A 306 32.81 14.87 12.18
CA GLY A 306 33.63 15.04 10.98
C GLY A 306 33.53 13.91 9.96
N VAL A 307 32.47 13.09 10.02
CA VAL A 307 32.06 12.23 8.89
C VAL A 307 31.33 13.12 7.89
N ASP A 308 32.02 13.48 6.81
CA ASP A 308 31.47 14.33 5.75
C ASP A 308 30.96 13.50 4.55
N ASP A 309 31.49 12.28 4.35
CA ASP A 309 31.17 11.41 3.21
C ASP A 309 31.28 9.89 3.50
N GLU A 310 30.89 9.05 2.53
CA GLU A 310 30.98 7.58 2.64
C GLU A 310 32.43 7.09 2.87
N ALA A 311 33.44 7.81 2.40
CA ALA A 311 34.84 7.39 2.53
C ALA A 311 35.32 7.50 3.99
N ASP A 312 34.86 8.50 4.73
CA ASP A 312 35.12 8.64 6.16
C ASP A 312 34.55 7.45 6.95
N LEU A 313 33.33 7.01 6.64
CA LEU A 313 32.71 5.83 7.25
C LEU A 313 33.49 4.54 6.98
N ILE A 314 33.94 4.34 5.74
CA ILE A 314 34.76 3.19 5.37
C ILE A 314 36.07 3.18 6.16
N ASP A 315 36.72 4.33 6.31
CA ASP A 315 37.99 4.42 7.03
C ASP A 315 37.81 4.14 8.53
N LEU A 316 36.74 4.64 9.15
CA LEU A 316 36.38 4.33 10.55
C LEU A 316 36.08 2.83 10.76
N ALA A 317 35.26 2.24 9.89
CA ALA A 317 34.91 0.82 9.96
C ALA A 317 36.13 -0.09 9.74
N ARG A 318 37.08 0.33 8.90
CA ARG A 318 38.27 -0.46 8.56
C ARG A 318 39.14 -0.76 9.79
N ASP A 319 39.25 0.15 10.74
CA ASP A 319 40.04 -0.07 11.95
C ASP A 319 39.42 -1.19 12.82
N ARG A 320 38.10 -1.19 13.00
CA ARG A 320 37.38 -2.28 13.71
C ARG A 320 37.49 -3.62 12.96
N VAL A 321 37.39 -3.60 11.63
CA VAL A 321 37.57 -4.79 10.79
C VAL A 321 38.99 -5.37 10.94
N GLN A 322 40.01 -4.53 11.03
CA GLN A 322 41.39 -4.97 11.27
C GLN A 322 41.55 -5.65 12.64
N ASP A 323 40.86 -5.17 13.67
CA ASP A 323 40.87 -5.81 14.99
C ASP A 323 40.24 -7.21 14.97
N VAL A 324 39.17 -7.41 14.20
CA VAL A 324 38.59 -8.74 13.98
C VAL A 324 39.60 -9.63 13.26
N PHE A 325 40.21 -9.17 12.17
CA PHE A 325 41.22 -9.94 11.43
C PHE A 325 42.45 -10.29 12.28
N ALA A 326 42.87 -9.39 13.19
CA ALA A 326 43.95 -9.62 14.13
C ALA A 326 43.60 -10.71 15.15
N ARG A 327 42.35 -10.77 15.62
CA ARG A 327 41.87 -11.86 16.49
C ARG A 327 41.65 -13.18 15.76
N MET A 328 41.31 -13.15 14.48
CA MET A 328 41.29 -14.36 13.65
C MET A 328 42.69 -14.94 13.43
N ASN A 329 43.71 -14.07 13.35
CA ASN A 329 45.10 -14.45 13.11
C ASN A 329 46.03 -13.86 14.19
N PRO A 330 45.92 -14.31 15.46
CA PRO A 330 46.71 -13.76 16.55
C PRO A 330 48.21 -14.05 16.32
N PRO A 331 49.12 -13.21 16.84
CA PRO A 331 50.56 -13.42 16.71
C PRO A 331 51.00 -14.77 17.31
N GLU A 332 51.91 -15.49 16.65
CA GLU A 332 52.42 -16.82 17.08
C GLU A 332 53.03 -16.85 18.51
N ASP A 333 53.33 -15.67 19.09
CA ASP A 333 53.96 -15.50 20.40
C ASP A 333 52.95 -15.24 21.55
N GLU A 334 51.66 -15.12 21.25
CA GLU A 334 50.59 -14.84 22.22
C GLU A 334 49.70 -16.07 22.42
N ASP A 335 49.55 -16.55 23.67
CA ASP A 335 48.64 -17.65 24.05
C ASP A 335 47.18 -17.14 24.01
N VAL A 336 46.69 -16.78 22.82
CA VAL A 336 45.32 -16.27 22.58
C VAL A 336 44.64 -17.16 21.55
N GLU A 337 43.42 -17.60 21.88
CA GLU A 337 42.60 -18.43 21.01
C GLU A 337 42.14 -17.64 19.77
N SER A 338 42.25 -18.26 18.60
CA SER A 338 41.92 -17.60 17.33
C SER A 338 40.40 -17.54 17.12
N LEU A 339 39.90 -16.38 16.71
CA LEU A 339 38.48 -16.19 16.37
C LEU A 339 38.11 -17.03 15.13
N GLY A 340 37.08 -17.86 15.25
CA GLY A 340 36.56 -18.67 14.14
C GLY A 340 35.95 -17.83 13.00
N LYS A 341 35.71 -18.47 11.85
CA LYS A 341 35.14 -17.79 10.67
C LYS A 341 33.71 -17.29 10.92
N LYS A 342 32.84 -18.11 11.51
CA LYS A 342 31.44 -17.74 11.74
C LYS A 342 31.31 -16.56 12.74
N PRO A 343 31.99 -16.57 13.92
CA PRO A 343 31.90 -15.44 14.85
C PRO A 343 32.44 -14.15 14.21
N ALA A 344 33.49 -14.26 13.39
CA ALA A 344 34.01 -13.13 12.64
C ALA A 344 32.97 -12.56 11.65
N ILE A 345 32.22 -13.40 10.94
CA ILE A 345 31.15 -12.94 10.04
C ILE A 345 30.05 -12.20 10.82
N HIS A 346 29.67 -12.69 12.01
CA HIS A 346 28.73 -11.98 12.87
C HIS A 346 29.28 -10.60 13.27
N GLU A 347 30.53 -10.54 13.75
CA GLU A 347 31.15 -9.28 14.13
C GLU A 347 31.30 -8.30 12.95
N PHE A 348 31.61 -8.78 11.75
CA PHE A 348 31.62 -7.93 10.55
C PHE A 348 30.24 -7.37 10.22
N ALA A 349 29.18 -8.18 10.35
CA ALA A 349 27.82 -7.69 10.17
C ALA A 349 27.46 -6.62 11.22
N VAL A 350 27.83 -6.82 12.49
CA VAL A 350 27.65 -5.82 13.56
C VAL A 350 28.41 -4.53 13.26
N ILE A 351 29.66 -4.62 12.78
CA ILE A 351 30.43 -3.44 12.39
C ILE A 351 29.70 -2.67 11.28
N ILE A 352 29.27 -3.35 10.22
CA ILE A 352 28.56 -2.70 9.09
C ILE A 352 27.21 -2.11 9.56
N ASP A 353 26.49 -2.79 10.43
CA ASP A 353 25.25 -2.31 11.05
C ASP A 353 25.47 -1.07 11.93
N THR A 354 26.65 -0.96 12.56
CA THR A 354 26.98 0.15 13.46
C THR A 354 27.32 1.43 12.72
N TYR A 355 28.02 1.36 11.58
CA TYR A 355 28.53 2.54 10.87
C TYR A 355 27.59 3.08 9.79
N TRP A 356 26.67 2.26 9.28
CA TRP A 356 25.69 2.67 8.27
C TRP A 356 24.28 2.52 8.83
N HIS A 357 23.39 3.43 8.43
CA HIS A 357 21.99 3.34 8.82
C HIS A 357 21.21 2.55 7.77
N TRP A 358 20.54 1.51 8.23
CA TRP A 358 19.78 0.58 7.39
C TRP A 358 18.30 0.62 7.77
N LEU A 359 17.45 0.23 6.83
CA LEU A 359 16.03 0.05 7.08
C LEU A 359 15.52 -1.12 6.25
N TYR A 360 14.89 -2.10 6.89
CA TYR A 360 14.24 -3.22 6.22
C TYR A 360 12.75 -3.27 6.59
N PRO A 361 11.86 -2.66 5.80
CA PRO A 361 10.44 -2.59 6.12
C PRO A 361 9.78 -3.98 6.12
N ASP A 362 9.11 -4.33 7.22
CA ASP A 362 8.19 -5.46 7.22
C ASP A 362 6.98 -5.12 6.33
N ALA A 363 6.47 -6.08 5.58
CA ALA A 363 5.64 -5.90 4.38
C ALA A 363 4.23 -5.28 4.59
N ALA A 364 4.01 -4.52 5.67
CA ALA A 364 2.75 -3.91 6.06
C ALA A 364 2.70 -2.37 5.90
N SER A 365 3.80 -1.67 5.57
CA SER A 365 3.75 -0.22 5.31
C SER A 365 3.46 0.07 3.83
N ALA A 366 2.34 0.74 3.54
CA ALA A 366 1.83 1.02 2.21
C ALA A 366 2.79 1.80 1.29
N GLU A 367 3.74 2.56 1.86
CA GLU A 367 4.67 3.46 1.14
C GLU A 367 6.08 2.88 0.92
N TRP A 368 6.42 1.72 1.51
CA TRP A 368 7.78 1.16 1.43
C TRP A 368 7.78 -0.24 0.83
N GLN A 369 8.73 -0.48 -0.07
CA GLN A 369 8.97 -1.82 -0.63
C GLN A 369 9.68 -2.71 0.39
N ASN A 370 9.40 -4.01 0.38
CA ASN A 370 10.08 -5.02 1.21
C ASN A 370 11.49 -5.32 0.67
N THR A 371 12.39 -4.35 0.77
CA THR A 371 13.79 -4.41 0.36
C THR A 371 14.66 -3.74 1.42
N LEU A 372 15.96 -4.06 1.45
CA LEU A 372 16.90 -3.39 2.35
C LEU A 372 17.22 -1.99 1.78
N TYR A 373 16.97 -0.96 2.59
CA TYR A 373 17.36 0.42 2.34
C TYR A 373 18.63 0.75 3.10
N ILE A 374 19.39 1.67 2.54
CA ILE A 374 20.55 2.30 3.20
C ILE A 374 20.38 3.82 3.13
N TYR A 375 20.74 4.49 4.22
CA TYR A 375 20.87 5.93 4.25
C TYR A 375 22.13 6.37 3.50
N ASP A 376 21.96 7.19 2.47
CA ASP A 376 23.04 7.80 1.73
C ASP A 376 23.45 9.11 2.42
N VAL A 377 24.62 9.12 3.06
CA VAL A 377 25.12 10.27 3.82
C VAL A 377 25.41 11.49 2.94
N ASP A 378 25.79 11.28 1.67
CA ASP A 378 26.08 12.37 0.73
C ASP A 378 24.79 13.02 0.20
N ARG A 379 23.70 12.25 0.16
CA ARG A 379 22.40 12.69 -0.34
C ARG A 379 21.39 13.05 0.75
N GLY A 380 21.55 12.55 1.97
CA GLY A 380 20.62 12.74 3.08
C GLY A 380 19.29 12.00 2.92
N ILE A 381 19.24 10.90 2.16
CA ILE A 381 18.02 10.12 1.90
C ILE A 381 18.26 8.61 2.00
N TYR A 382 17.21 7.87 2.30
CA TYR A 382 17.18 6.42 2.18
C TYR A 382 16.94 5.98 0.74
N THR A 383 17.72 5.00 0.29
CA THR A 383 17.70 4.49 -1.09
C THR A 383 17.49 2.97 -1.12
N THR A 384 16.83 2.46 -2.17
CA THR A 384 16.43 1.04 -2.28
C THR A 384 17.57 0.09 -2.61
N ASN A 385 18.81 0.59 -2.78
CA ASN A 385 19.97 -0.19 -3.20
C ASN A 385 20.73 -0.82 -2.01
N GLY A 386 20.12 -0.88 -0.81
CA GLY A 386 20.81 -1.31 0.41
C GLY A 386 21.44 -2.70 0.30
N GLU A 387 20.82 -3.64 -0.41
CA GLU A 387 21.46 -4.95 -0.65
C GLU A 387 22.76 -4.82 -1.45
N THR A 388 22.73 -4.08 -2.56
CA THR A 388 23.92 -3.82 -3.39
C THR A 388 24.97 -3.02 -2.63
N ALA A 389 24.56 -2.04 -1.83
CA ALA A 389 25.46 -1.26 -0.99
C ALA A 389 26.14 -2.13 0.07
N ALA A 390 25.39 -3.03 0.73
CA ALA A 390 25.94 -3.98 1.68
C ALA A 390 26.97 -4.92 1.04
N GLU A 391 26.69 -5.43 -0.18
CA GLU A 391 27.65 -6.22 -0.96
C GLU A 391 28.94 -5.43 -1.23
N GLU A 392 28.83 -4.21 -1.75
CA GLU A 392 29.98 -3.36 -2.07
C GLU A 392 30.79 -2.95 -0.83
N ILE A 393 30.13 -2.56 0.27
CA ILE A 393 30.77 -2.22 1.54
C ILE A 393 31.53 -3.44 2.08
N THR A 394 30.91 -4.62 2.04
CA THR A 394 31.54 -5.87 2.48
C THR A 394 32.79 -6.19 1.65
N GLU A 395 32.72 -6.11 0.33
CA GLU A 395 33.87 -6.33 -0.55
C GLU A 395 34.99 -5.30 -0.29
N LYS A 396 34.65 -4.01 -0.14
CA LYS A 396 35.60 -2.93 0.14
C LYS A 396 36.32 -3.13 1.49
N LEU A 397 35.60 -3.57 2.53
CA LEU A 397 36.14 -3.72 3.88
C LEU A 397 36.92 -5.02 4.06
N LEU A 398 36.39 -6.14 3.57
CA LEU A 398 36.93 -7.47 3.89
C LEU A 398 37.88 -8.01 2.80
N GLY A 399 37.88 -7.42 1.60
CA GLY A 399 38.77 -7.80 0.50
C GLY A 399 38.66 -9.29 0.16
N ASP A 400 39.79 -10.00 0.18
CA ASP A 400 39.86 -11.43 -0.19
C ASP A 400 39.03 -12.35 0.72
N PHE A 401 38.58 -11.88 1.90
CA PHE A 401 37.72 -12.63 2.80
C PHE A 401 36.23 -12.59 2.39
N ALA A 402 35.81 -11.61 1.59
CA ALA A 402 34.44 -11.47 1.09
C ALA A 402 34.15 -12.47 -0.04
N ASP A 403 34.03 -13.76 0.30
CA ASP A 403 33.48 -14.74 -0.62
C ASP A 403 31.94 -14.64 -0.70
N ASN A 404 31.32 -15.25 -1.71
CA ASN A 404 29.86 -15.18 -1.92
C ASN A 404 29.05 -15.62 -0.69
N HIS A 405 29.55 -16.59 0.09
CA HIS A 405 28.85 -17.07 1.28
C HIS A 405 28.94 -16.03 2.40
N VAL A 406 30.12 -15.45 2.63
CA VAL A 406 30.32 -14.37 3.61
C VAL A 406 29.42 -13.17 3.29
N VAL A 407 29.40 -12.72 2.04
CA VAL A 407 28.57 -11.59 1.61
C VAL A 407 27.08 -11.89 1.83
N SER A 408 26.61 -13.06 1.40
CA SER A 408 25.21 -13.47 1.56
C SER A 408 24.80 -13.55 3.04
N GLU A 409 25.68 -14.07 3.90
CA GLU A 409 25.47 -14.20 5.34
C GLU A 409 25.36 -12.81 6.01
N ILE A 410 26.23 -11.87 5.65
CA ILE A 410 26.22 -10.49 6.16
C ILE A 410 24.94 -9.77 5.73
N VAL A 411 24.57 -9.80 4.45
CA VAL A 411 23.33 -9.18 3.95
C VAL A 411 22.10 -9.76 4.66
N ALA A 412 22.06 -11.09 4.87
CA ALA A 412 20.98 -11.74 5.60
C ALA A 412 20.92 -11.35 7.08
N LYS A 413 22.06 -11.06 7.73
CA LYS A 413 22.11 -10.53 9.10
C LYS A 413 21.63 -9.08 9.15
N LEU A 414 22.07 -8.22 8.22
CA LEU A 414 21.62 -6.81 8.14
C LEU A 414 20.10 -6.71 7.99
N LYS A 415 19.49 -7.52 7.10
CA LYS A 415 18.02 -7.56 6.95
C LYS A 415 17.29 -7.94 8.23
N ARG A 416 17.80 -8.93 8.98
CA ARG A 416 17.17 -9.38 10.24
C ARG A 416 17.29 -8.32 11.34
N ARG A 417 18.45 -7.69 11.46
CA ARG A 417 18.73 -6.67 12.49
C ARG A 417 17.97 -5.36 12.26
N ASN A 418 17.69 -5.02 11.01
CA ASN A 418 17.04 -3.75 10.65
C ASN A 418 15.59 -3.90 10.23
N ARG A 419 14.94 -5.01 10.62
CA ARG A 419 13.52 -5.21 10.36
C ARG A 419 12.73 -4.17 11.16
N ALA A 420 11.98 -3.32 10.47
CA ALA A 420 11.16 -2.29 11.08
C ALA A 420 9.68 -2.54 10.80
N ALA A 421 8.86 -2.49 11.85
CA ALA A 421 7.41 -2.55 11.72
C ALA A 421 6.84 -1.24 11.17
N ALA A 422 5.66 -1.29 10.55
CA ALA A 422 5.03 -0.09 9.96
C ALA A 422 4.87 1.06 10.98
N ARG A 423 4.56 0.74 12.24
CA ARG A 423 4.38 1.73 13.31
C ARG A 423 5.68 2.46 13.70
N GLU A 424 6.82 1.79 13.54
CA GLU A 424 8.14 2.38 13.77
C GLU A 424 8.46 3.32 12.62
N ILE A 425 8.32 2.85 11.38
CA ILE A 425 8.51 3.65 10.16
C ILE A 425 7.66 4.93 10.20
N ASP A 426 6.39 4.82 10.58
CA ASP A 426 5.49 5.97 10.71
C ASP A 426 5.96 6.97 11.78
N ALA A 427 6.62 6.51 12.84
CA ALA A 427 7.16 7.37 13.89
C ALA A 427 8.42 8.14 13.45
N GLN A 428 9.17 7.63 12.47
CA GLN A 428 10.30 8.34 11.83
C GLN A 428 9.91 9.03 10.52
N LYS A 429 8.62 9.04 10.17
CA LYS A 429 8.13 9.71 8.96
C LYS A 429 8.36 11.21 9.07
N PRO A 430 9.08 11.83 8.11
CA PRO A 430 9.34 13.25 8.19
C PRO A 430 8.05 14.07 8.01
N PRO A 431 7.97 15.26 8.61
CA PRO A 431 6.87 16.19 8.35
C PRO A 431 6.75 16.49 6.85
N ALA A 432 5.52 16.55 6.34
CA ALA A 432 5.26 16.70 4.90
C ALA A 432 5.69 18.06 4.30
N HIS A 433 6.08 19.02 5.15
CA HIS A 433 6.63 20.32 4.76
C HIS A 433 8.16 20.37 4.83
N GLU A 434 8.82 19.24 5.11
CA GLU A 434 10.27 19.13 5.05
C GLU A 434 10.72 18.43 3.76
N LEU A 435 11.79 18.92 3.17
CA LEU A 435 12.33 18.45 1.91
C LEU A 435 13.85 18.40 1.99
N VAL A 436 14.44 17.28 1.57
CA VAL A 436 15.90 17.18 1.42
C VAL A 436 16.33 17.94 0.17
N VAL A 437 17.23 18.90 0.34
CA VAL A 437 17.85 19.71 -0.71
C VAL A 437 19.36 19.45 -0.74
N GLU A 438 20.11 19.97 -1.71
CA GLU A 438 21.54 19.66 -1.90
C GLU A 438 22.42 19.99 -0.67
N ASN A 439 22.00 20.95 0.16
CA ASN A 439 22.78 21.45 1.30
C ASN A 439 22.13 21.24 2.67
N GLY A 440 21.10 20.38 2.78
CA GLY A 440 20.48 20.04 4.06
C GLY A 440 19.01 19.63 3.94
N ILE A 441 18.34 19.53 5.09
CA ILE A 441 16.89 19.35 5.16
C ILE A 441 16.25 20.73 5.34
N LEU A 442 15.41 21.11 4.38
CA LEU A 442 14.76 22.41 4.31
C LEU A 442 13.32 22.31 4.82
N ASN A 443 12.99 23.14 5.80
CA ASN A 443 11.62 23.34 6.23
C ASN A 443 10.94 24.36 5.30
N LEU A 444 10.04 23.91 4.42
CA LEU A 444 9.40 24.74 3.39
C LEU A 444 8.47 25.83 3.96
N LYS A 445 7.99 25.67 5.19
CA LYS A 445 7.10 26.66 5.87
C LYS A 445 7.87 27.76 6.57
N THR A 446 9.13 27.53 6.97
CA THR A 446 9.93 28.51 7.73
C THR A 446 11.15 29.00 6.97
N GLY A 447 11.62 28.25 5.97
CA GLY A 447 12.89 28.49 5.29
C GLY A 447 14.11 28.11 6.15
N GLU A 448 13.92 27.40 7.27
CA GLU A 448 15.03 26.94 8.09
C GLU A 448 15.71 25.71 7.46
N LEU A 449 17.04 25.75 7.38
CA LEU A 449 17.88 24.68 6.85
C LEU A 449 18.63 24.03 8.01
N ARG A 450 18.60 22.70 8.08
CA ARG A 450 19.35 21.89 9.05
C ARG A 450 20.17 20.82 8.36
N ASP A 451 21.12 20.25 9.09
CA ASP A 451 21.97 19.19 8.60
C ASP A 451 21.16 17.93 8.28
N TYR A 452 21.71 17.09 7.41
CA TYR A 452 21.13 15.78 7.10
C TYR A 452 21.09 14.89 8.35
N THR A 453 20.07 14.04 8.44
CA THR A 453 19.83 13.20 9.62
C THR A 453 19.27 11.84 9.18
N PRO A 454 19.87 10.70 9.57
CA PRO A 454 19.32 9.37 9.29
C PRO A 454 18.09 9.02 10.14
N GLU A 455 17.83 9.76 11.22
CA GLU A 455 16.71 9.52 12.14
C GLU A 455 15.33 9.80 11.52
N GLU A 456 15.32 10.39 10.32
CA GLU A 456 14.11 10.67 9.56
C GLU A 456 14.15 10.00 8.19
N TYR A 457 13.07 9.30 7.87
CA TYR A 457 13.03 8.44 6.69
C TYR A 457 12.61 9.21 5.42
N HIS A 458 13.50 10.10 4.99
CA HIS A 458 13.36 10.81 3.70
C HIS A 458 13.74 9.90 2.53
N THR A 459 12.93 9.87 1.47
CA THR A 459 13.18 9.10 0.24
C THR A 459 13.23 9.97 -1.02
N THR A 460 13.04 11.28 -0.85
CA THR A 460 12.96 12.27 -1.94
C THR A 460 13.96 13.38 -1.67
N ARG A 461 14.78 13.70 -2.66
CA ARG A 461 15.71 14.82 -2.64
C ARG A 461 15.55 15.67 -3.88
N VAL A 462 15.62 16.98 -3.74
CA VAL A 462 15.82 17.91 -4.85
C VAL A 462 17.29 18.33 -4.87
N ASP A 463 18.01 17.98 -5.94
CA ASP A 463 19.46 18.24 -6.09
C ASP A 463 19.76 19.73 -6.43
N VAL A 464 19.22 20.65 -5.63
CA VAL A 464 19.41 22.11 -5.71
C VAL A 464 19.66 22.65 -4.32
N ALA A 465 20.78 23.36 -4.09
CA ALA A 465 21.03 24.00 -2.79
C ALA A 465 20.00 25.10 -2.48
N TYR A 466 19.62 25.24 -1.21
CA TYR A 466 18.80 26.36 -0.78
C TYR A 466 19.65 27.59 -0.47
N ASP A 467 19.44 28.67 -1.22
CA ASP A 467 19.93 30.01 -0.92
C ASP A 467 18.73 30.99 -0.92
N PRO A 468 18.29 31.50 0.26
CA PRO A 468 17.15 32.41 0.34
C PRO A 468 17.37 33.76 -0.35
N ASP A 469 18.61 34.14 -0.67
CA ASP A 469 18.94 35.39 -1.36
C ASP A 469 19.07 35.22 -2.90
N ALA A 470 18.98 33.98 -3.41
CA ALA A 470 19.10 33.70 -4.84
C ALA A 470 17.96 34.32 -5.68
N GLN A 471 18.22 34.57 -6.96
CA GLN A 471 17.34 35.34 -7.84
C GLN A 471 16.98 34.54 -9.10
N THR A 472 15.84 34.84 -9.70
CA THR A 472 15.30 34.12 -10.86
C THR A 472 15.29 34.95 -12.15
N ASP A 473 16.20 35.91 -12.32
CA ASP A 473 16.13 36.93 -13.38
C ASP A 473 15.79 36.38 -14.80
N ARG A 474 16.38 35.23 -15.18
CA ARG A 474 16.13 34.62 -16.50
C ARG A 474 14.84 33.81 -16.52
N ILE A 475 14.55 33.06 -15.47
CA ILE A 475 13.26 32.34 -15.32
C ILE A 475 12.10 33.33 -15.33
N ASP A 476 12.22 34.43 -14.59
CA ASP A 476 11.24 35.51 -14.50
C ASP A 476 10.98 36.16 -15.86
N LYS A 477 12.06 36.36 -16.63
CA LYS A 477 11.95 36.88 -17.99
C LYS A 477 11.27 35.86 -18.90
N PHE A 478 11.68 34.59 -18.82
CA PHE A 478 11.12 33.52 -19.63
C PHE A 478 9.63 33.30 -19.34
N PHE A 479 9.20 33.25 -18.08
CA PHE A 479 7.79 33.12 -17.72
C PHE A 479 6.94 34.25 -18.30
N ARG A 480 7.39 35.50 -18.20
CA ARG A 480 6.71 36.66 -18.83
C ARG A 480 6.72 36.64 -20.35
N GLU A 481 7.64 35.90 -20.98
CA GLU A 481 7.65 35.70 -22.43
C GLU A 481 6.61 34.64 -22.85
N VAL A 482 6.41 33.58 -22.06
CA VAL A 482 5.58 32.42 -22.46
C VAL A 482 4.12 32.51 -22.03
N VAL A 483 3.82 33.20 -20.92
CA VAL A 483 2.47 33.41 -20.40
C VAL A 483 2.22 34.88 -20.09
N ASP A 484 0.95 35.27 -19.97
CA ASP A 484 0.58 36.62 -19.54
C ASP A 484 0.96 36.87 -18.08
N ASP A 485 1.13 38.14 -17.70
CA ASP A 485 1.60 38.55 -16.36
C ASP A 485 0.76 37.95 -15.21
N GLY A 486 -0.55 37.71 -15.43
CA GLY A 486 -1.45 37.08 -14.46
C GLY A 486 -1.19 35.58 -14.23
N HIS A 487 -0.45 34.91 -15.11
CA HIS A 487 -0.15 33.48 -14.97
C HIS A 487 1.28 33.20 -14.48
N VAL A 488 2.13 34.23 -14.38
CA VAL A 488 3.52 34.07 -13.88
C VAL A 488 3.55 33.59 -12.44
N SER A 489 2.73 34.18 -11.55
CA SER A 489 2.57 33.73 -10.16
C SER A 489 2.07 32.28 -10.10
N THR A 490 1.17 31.90 -11.01
CA THR A 490 0.62 30.55 -11.09
C THR A 490 1.70 29.53 -11.44
N LEU A 491 2.67 29.85 -12.31
CA LEU A 491 3.80 28.96 -12.62
C LEU A 491 4.70 28.73 -11.38
N TYR A 492 5.01 29.78 -10.61
CA TYR A 492 5.76 29.61 -9.35
C TYR A 492 4.98 28.80 -8.32
N ARG A 493 3.67 29.01 -8.22
CA ARG A 493 2.81 28.22 -7.33
C ARG A 493 2.69 26.77 -7.78
N LEU A 494 2.73 26.49 -9.08
CA LEU A 494 2.82 25.12 -9.57
C LEU A 494 4.15 24.46 -9.19
N ALA A 495 5.27 25.19 -9.24
CA ALA A 495 6.54 24.71 -8.70
C ALA A 495 6.46 24.43 -7.19
N ALA A 496 5.77 25.29 -6.42
CA ALA A 496 5.46 25.06 -5.01
C ALA A 496 4.58 23.83 -4.77
N HIS A 497 3.60 23.61 -5.63
CA HIS A 497 2.69 22.47 -5.52
C HIS A 497 3.43 21.14 -5.76
N ILE A 498 4.46 21.16 -6.63
CA ILE A 498 5.33 19.99 -6.85
C ILE A 498 6.08 19.62 -5.56
N LEU A 499 6.56 20.60 -4.78
CA LEU A 499 7.39 20.32 -3.60
C LEU A 499 6.58 19.96 -2.34
N LEU A 500 5.33 20.44 -2.22
CA LEU A 500 4.54 20.27 -1.00
C LEU A 500 3.73 18.97 -1.02
N LYS A 501 4.18 17.97 -0.25
CA LYS A 501 3.56 16.63 -0.18
C LYS A 501 2.19 16.61 0.49
N GLU A 502 1.82 17.66 1.25
CA GLU A 502 0.50 17.83 1.88
C GLU A 502 -0.66 17.98 0.86
N TYR A 503 -0.36 17.98 -0.46
CA TYR A 503 -1.30 18.08 -1.60
C TYR A 503 -2.45 19.08 -1.32
N PRO A 504 -2.12 20.35 -1.03
CA PRO A 504 -3.04 21.33 -0.44
C PRO A 504 -4.23 21.69 -1.35
N SER A 505 -4.22 21.26 -2.60
CA SER A 505 -5.29 21.54 -3.55
C SER A 505 -5.48 20.39 -4.52
N ARG A 506 -6.74 19.97 -4.69
CA ARG A 506 -7.14 18.89 -5.62
C ARG A 506 -7.07 19.35 -7.08
N LYS A 507 -5.90 19.79 -7.52
CA LYS A 507 -5.66 20.48 -8.80
C LYS A 507 -4.67 19.71 -9.68
N ALA A 508 -4.82 19.87 -10.98
CA ALA A 508 -3.95 19.46 -12.07
C ALA A 508 -3.82 20.63 -13.06
N ALA A 509 -2.65 20.80 -13.68
CA ALA A 509 -2.42 21.88 -14.64
C ALA A 509 -2.64 21.42 -16.09
N LEU A 510 -3.35 22.24 -16.87
CA LEU A 510 -3.48 22.09 -18.30
C LEU A 510 -2.83 23.29 -19.01
N LEU A 511 -1.67 23.05 -19.61
CA LEU A 511 -0.88 24.04 -20.34
C LEU A 511 -1.33 24.01 -21.82
N VAL A 512 -1.88 25.10 -22.35
CA VAL A 512 -2.55 25.11 -23.67
C VAL A 512 -1.90 26.09 -24.64
N GLY A 513 -1.54 25.66 -25.86
CA GLY A 513 -1.01 26.59 -26.90
C GLY A 513 -0.62 25.91 -28.22
N GLU A 514 -0.48 26.65 -29.31
CA GLU A 514 -0.34 26.12 -30.69
C GLU A 514 1.06 25.62 -31.13
N GLY A 515 1.77 24.88 -30.29
CA GLY A 515 3.13 24.40 -30.55
C GLY A 515 4.20 25.51 -30.68
N ALA A 516 5.42 25.24 -30.20
CA ALA A 516 6.51 26.22 -30.11
C ALA A 516 6.17 27.47 -29.27
N ASN A 517 5.37 27.32 -28.21
CA ASN A 517 4.96 28.39 -27.29
C ASN A 517 5.70 28.38 -25.93
N GLY A 518 6.65 27.47 -25.72
CA GLY A 518 7.38 27.36 -24.45
C GLY A 518 6.80 26.38 -23.42
N LYS A 519 5.62 25.77 -23.65
CA LYS A 519 5.03 24.75 -22.75
C LYS A 519 6.00 23.63 -22.38
N GLY A 520 6.56 22.98 -23.39
CA GLY A 520 7.55 21.92 -23.17
C GLY A 520 8.89 22.44 -22.65
N THR A 521 9.14 23.75 -22.62
CA THR A 521 10.33 24.30 -21.94
C THR A 521 10.04 24.54 -20.46
N VAL A 522 8.80 24.92 -20.10
CA VAL A 522 8.36 24.97 -18.70
C VAL A 522 8.36 23.57 -18.08
N LEU A 523 7.85 22.56 -18.79
CA LEU A 523 7.89 21.18 -18.29
C LEU A 523 9.33 20.69 -18.08
N ASP A 524 10.22 20.86 -19.07
CA ASP A 524 11.63 20.51 -18.91
C ASP A 524 12.32 21.30 -17.78
N LEU A 525 11.97 22.58 -17.56
CA LEU A 525 12.50 23.38 -16.46
C LEU A 525 12.08 22.80 -15.11
N PHE A 526 10.82 22.40 -14.96
CA PHE A 526 10.35 21.76 -13.73
C PHE A 526 10.94 20.37 -13.54
N GLU A 527 11.14 19.61 -14.61
CA GLU A 527 11.85 18.32 -14.56
C GLU A 527 13.30 18.49 -14.09
N GLU A 528 14.05 19.46 -14.64
CA GLU A 528 15.41 19.74 -14.18
C GLU A 528 15.44 20.30 -12.75
N PHE A 529 14.46 21.14 -12.40
CA PHE A 529 14.37 21.73 -11.07
C PHE A 529 14.22 20.68 -9.97
N VAL A 530 13.37 19.67 -10.17
CA VAL A 530 13.13 18.65 -9.15
C VAL A 530 13.90 17.35 -9.38
N GLY A 531 14.54 17.17 -10.53
CA GLY A 531 15.29 15.96 -10.87
C GLY A 531 14.44 14.87 -11.53
N SER A 532 15.04 14.17 -12.50
CA SER A 532 14.39 13.12 -13.29
C SER A 532 13.93 11.90 -12.47
N GLU A 533 14.55 11.68 -11.32
CA GLU A 533 14.18 10.65 -10.35
C GLU A 533 12.88 10.97 -9.62
N ASN A 534 12.48 12.24 -9.58
CA ASN A 534 11.25 12.70 -8.93
C ASN A 534 10.10 12.94 -9.91
N THR A 535 10.32 12.73 -11.21
CA THR A 535 9.31 12.96 -12.24
C THR A 535 8.99 11.70 -13.03
N VAL A 536 7.81 11.71 -13.65
CA VAL A 536 7.40 10.76 -14.68
C VAL A 536 6.62 11.50 -15.78
N ALA A 537 6.53 10.90 -16.97
CA ALA A 537 5.74 11.40 -18.08
C ALA A 537 4.76 10.31 -18.52
N ARG A 538 3.58 10.30 -17.89
CA ARG A 538 2.48 9.38 -18.19
C ARG A 538 1.23 10.15 -18.60
N GLY A 539 0.76 9.88 -19.83
CA GLY A 539 -0.58 10.22 -20.27
C GLY A 539 -1.66 9.49 -19.48
N ILE A 540 -2.84 10.10 -19.39
CA ILE A 540 -3.94 9.63 -18.52
C ILE A 540 -4.51 8.28 -18.97
N GLN A 541 -4.59 8.04 -20.29
CA GLN A 541 -4.94 6.72 -20.81
C GLN A 541 -3.95 5.65 -20.34
N SER A 542 -2.65 5.94 -20.32
CA SER A 542 -1.64 5.00 -19.83
C SER A 542 -1.84 4.66 -18.36
N LEU A 543 -2.16 5.65 -17.52
CA LEU A 543 -2.43 5.46 -16.09
C LEU A 543 -3.71 4.65 -15.84
N THR A 544 -4.63 4.64 -16.80
CA THR A 544 -5.90 3.89 -16.76
C THR A 544 -5.75 2.46 -17.30
N ASP A 545 -5.13 2.32 -18.46
CA ASP A 545 -5.08 1.07 -19.24
C ASP A 545 -4.04 0.08 -18.72
N TYR A 546 -2.97 0.57 -18.08
CA TYR A 546 -1.87 -0.25 -17.61
C TYR A 546 -1.81 -0.25 -16.08
N ARG A 547 -2.13 -1.40 -15.47
CA ARG A 547 -2.09 -1.60 -14.02
C ARG A 547 -0.73 -1.26 -13.38
N PHE A 548 0.36 -1.40 -14.13
CA PHE A 548 1.72 -1.07 -13.69
C PHE A 548 2.08 0.42 -13.86
N ALA A 549 1.36 1.18 -14.71
CA ALA A 549 1.71 2.58 -14.96
C ALA A 549 1.37 3.49 -13.78
N ALA A 550 0.35 3.13 -12.99
CA ALA A 550 0.04 3.82 -11.74
C ALA A 550 1.20 3.67 -10.73
N GLN A 551 1.89 2.53 -10.70
CA GLN A 551 3.06 2.31 -9.83
C GLN A 551 4.15 3.35 -10.06
N ASP A 552 4.31 3.86 -11.30
CA ASP A 552 5.35 4.83 -11.61
C ASP A 552 5.16 6.16 -10.89
N LEU A 553 3.94 6.49 -10.44
CA LEU A 553 3.65 7.70 -9.65
C LEU A 553 4.05 7.57 -8.18
N HIS A 554 4.33 6.36 -7.71
CA HIS A 554 4.69 6.10 -6.32
C HIS A 554 5.96 6.87 -5.94
N GLY A 555 5.86 7.75 -4.93
CA GLY A 555 6.98 8.56 -4.44
C GLY A 555 7.45 9.67 -5.39
N LYS A 556 6.72 9.98 -6.46
CA LYS A 556 7.06 11.07 -7.40
C LYS A 556 6.48 12.41 -6.95
N LEU A 557 7.18 13.49 -7.30
CA LEU A 557 6.74 14.86 -7.06
C LEU A 557 5.92 15.43 -8.22
N ALA A 558 6.15 14.97 -9.46
CA ALA A 558 5.41 15.45 -10.63
C ALA A 558 5.18 14.40 -11.72
N ASN A 559 4.03 14.51 -12.37
CA ASN A 559 3.77 13.87 -13.67
C ASN A 559 3.70 14.95 -14.75
N LEU A 560 4.73 15.03 -15.58
CA LEU A 560 4.94 16.09 -16.57
C LEU A 560 4.76 15.51 -17.98
N GLU A 561 3.54 15.54 -18.51
CA GLU A 561 3.23 14.97 -19.82
C GLU A 561 3.19 16.06 -20.89
N GLY A 562 4.12 15.96 -21.85
CA GLY A 562 4.35 16.97 -22.88
C GLY A 562 3.61 16.75 -24.21
N ASP A 563 3.12 15.53 -24.47
CA ASP A 563 2.55 15.15 -25.76
C ASP A 563 1.19 14.46 -25.59
N LEU A 564 0.24 15.20 -25.00
CA LEU A 564 -1.10 14.68 -24.81
C LEU A 564 -1.99 14.96 -26.03
N SER A 565 -2.57 13.90 -26.59
CA SER A 565 -3.56 13.97 -27.65
C SER A 565 -4.93 14.41 -27.12
N PRO A 566 -5.77 15.06 -27.94
CA PRO A 566 -7.10 15.52 -27.52
C PRO A 566 -8.07 14.43 -27.05
N ASN A 567 -7.75 13.15 -27.25
CA ASN A 567 -8.61 12.02 -26.86
C ASN A 567 -8.14 11.36 -25.56
N GLU A 568 -7.03 11.80 -24.96
CA GLU A 568 -6.42 11.14 -23.80
C GLU A 568 -6.99 11.57 -22.44
N LEU A 569 -7.72 12.69 -22.35
CA LEU A 569 -8.39 13.14 -21.11
C LEU A 569 -9.80 12.55 -20.91
N ASN A 570 -10.10 11.38 -21.51
CA ASN A 570 -11.47 10.83 -21.49
C ASN A 570 -11.84 10.04 -20.22
N ASP A 571 -10.89 9.75 -19.32
CA ASP A 571 -11.19 9.07 -18.04
C ASP A 571 -11.22 10.06 -16.88
N SER A 572 -12.43 10.54 -16.55
CA SER A 572 -12.63 11.47 -15.45
C SER A 572 -12.38 10.86 -14.08
N ARG A 573 -12.59 9.55 -13.92
CA ARG A 573 -12.45 8.87 -12.62
C ARG A 573 -11.00 8.80 -12.21
N MET A 574 -10.10 8.47 -13.14
CA MET A 574 -8.68 8.38 -12.84
C MET A 574 -8.10 9.74 -12.42
N ILE A 575 -8.45 10.83 -13.10
CA ILE A 575 -8.01 12.17 -12.68
C ILE A 575 -8.56 12.51 -11.31
N LYS A 576 -9.84 12.24 -11.06
CA LYS A 576 -10.46 12.51 -9.75
C LYS A 576 -9.75 11.77 -8.62
N LYS A 577 -9.33 10.54 -8.88
CA LYS A 577 -8.58 9.68 -7.96
C LYS A 577 -7.15 10.18 -7.75
N LEU A 578 -6.43 10.50 -8.82
CA LEU A 578 -5.04 10.98 -8.76
C LEU A 578 -4.90 12.38 -8.16
N THR A 579 -5.91 13.24 -8.34
CA THR A 579 -5.94 14.59 -7.77
C THR A 579 -6.65 14.66 -6.43
N GLY A 580 -7.22 13.55 -5.96
CA GLY A 580 -7.87 13.43 -4.66
C GLY A 580 -6.99 12.68 -3.67
N ASP A 581 -7.42 12.65 -2.41
CA ASP A 581 -6.73 11.95 -1.31
C ASP A 581 -7.02 10.44 -1.31
N ASP A 582 -7.41 9.89 -2.46
CA ASP A 582 -7.83 8.50 -2.63
C ASP A 582 -6.61 7.56 -2.71
N GLN A 583 -6.70 6.38 -2.08
CA GLN A 583 -5.66 5.36 -2.22
C GLN A 583 -5.68 4.70 -3.62
N ILE A 584 -4.51 4.65 -4.25
CA ILE A 584 -4.25 4.02 -5.53
C ILE A 584 -3.59 2.66 -5.30
N ASN A 585 -4.26 1.61 -5.78
CA ASN A 585 -3.72 0.25 -5.76
C ASN A 585 -3.01 0.02 -7.09
N ALA A 586 -1.71 -0.29 -7.05
CA ALA A 586 -0.88 -0.56 -8.21
C ALA A 586 -0.20 -1.93 -8.09
N ASP A 587 -0.23 -2.70 -9.18
CA ASP A 587 0.50 -3.97 -9.26
C ASP A 587 2.01 -3.68 -9.36
N VAL A 588 2.85 -4.40 -8.60
CA VAL A 588 4.31 -4.26 -8.69
C VAL A 588 4.85 -5.15 -9.79
N LYS A 589 5.56 -4.55 -10.75
CA LYS A 589 6.14 -5.33 -11.85
C LYS A 589 7.19 -6.32 -11.31
N GLN A 590 7.02 -7.61 -11.64
CA GLN A 590 7.88 -8.74 -11.22
C GLN A 590 7.79 -9.16 -9.75
N ALA A 591 6.91 -8.56 -8.95
CA ALA A 591 6.49 -9.11 -7.66
C ALA A 591 5.04 -9.61 -7.77
N ASN A 592 4.68 -10.66 -7.03
CA ASN A 592 3.27 -11.06 -6.87
C ASN A 592 2.60 -10.21 -5.77
N GLU A 593 2.87 -8.91 -5.80
CA GLU A 593 2.53 -7.96 -4.74
C GLU A 593 1.87 -6.72 -5.34
N THR A 594 1.00 -6.09 -4.55
CA THR A 594 0.31 -4.84 -4.88
C THR A 594 0.68 -3.81 -3.84
N VAL A 595 1.01 -2.60 -4.28
CA VAL A 595 1.29 -1.45 -3.42
C VAL A 595 0.10 -0.51 -3.44
N ASN A 596 -0.31 -0.03 -2.27
CA ASN A 596 -1.37 0.96 -2.12
C ASN A 596 -0.72 2.28 -1.71
N PHE A 597 -0.95 3.37 -2.43
CA PHE A 597 -0.33 4.65 -2.09
C PHE A 597 -1.23 5.83 -2.46
N GLN A 598 -0.99 6.99 -1.86
CA GLN A 598 -1.63 8.24 -2.24
C GLN A 598 -0.76 8.99 -3.25
N ASN A 599 -1.37 9.56 -4.28
CA ASN A 599 -0.60 10.34 -5.26
C ASN A 599 -0.28 11.72 -4.69
N HIS A 600 1.01 12.00 -4.50
CA HIS A 600 1.50 13.33 -4.20
C HIS A 600 2.04 14.06 -5.45
N ALA A 601 2.10 13.36 -6.61
CA ALA A 601 2.67 13.93 -7.81
C ALA A 601 1.72 14.96 -8.43
N THR A 602 2.21 16.19 -8.60
CA THR A 602 1.47 17.23 -9.31
C THR A 602 1.31 16.85 -10.78
N LEU A 603 0.07 16.75 -11.25
CA LEU A 603 -0.21 16.41 -12.64
C LEU A 603 -0.17 17.66 -13.52
N MET A 604 0.67 17.65 -14.55
CA MET A 604 0.73 18.70 -15.56
C MET A 604 0.68 18.12 -16.97
N PHE A 605 -0.24 18.62 -17.77
CA PHE A 605 -0.45 18.17 -19.15
C PHE A 605 -0.29 19.33 -20.11
N ALA A 606 0.61 19.20 -21.09
CA ALA A 606 0.72 20.13 -22.20
C ALA A 606 -0.09 19.63 -23.40
N VAL A 607 -1.01 20.46 -23.88
CA VAL A 607 -1.86 20.17 -25.04
C VAL A 607 -1.77 21.27 -26.09
N ASN A 608 -1.96 20.89 -27.35
CA ASN A 608 -2.07 21.86 -28.44
C ASN A 608 -3.48 22.41 -28.62
N THR A 609 -4.48 21.58 -28.32
CA THR A 609 -5.90 21.92 -28.36
C THR A 609 -6.53 21.33 -27.11
N VAL A 610 -7.44 22.09 -26.48
CA VAL A 610 -8.17 21.59 -25.31
C VAL A 610 -8.99 20.36 -25.72
N PRO A 611 -8.85 19.23 -25.02
CA PRO A 611 -9.64 18.04 -25.29
C PRO A 611 -11.11 18.29 -24.96
N GLN A 612 -11.99 17.54 -25.64
CA GLN A 612 -13.40 17.53 -25.28
C GLN A 612 -13.55 16.88 -23.90
N SER A 613 -14.41 17.45 -23.06
CA SER A 613 -14.62 16.92 -21.73
C SER A 613 -15.39 15.60 -21.78
N PRO A 614 -14.97 14.55 -21.04
CA PRO A 614 -15.73 13.30 -20.95
C PRO A 614 -17.03 13.46 -20.14
N GLU A 615 -17.07 14.43 -19.24
CA GLU A 615 -18.21 14.70 -18.38
C GLU A 615 -18.36 16.21 -18.13
N ASP A 616 -19.52 16.62 -17.63
CA ASP A 616 -19.83 18.02 -17.36
C ASP A 616 -20.23 18.22 -15.89
N SER A 617 -19.31 17.92 -14.97
CA SER A 617 -19.56 17.98 -13.52
C SER A 617 -18.67 19.01 -12.83
N HIS A 618 -19.17 19.60 -11.75
CA HIS A 618 -18.39 20.50 -10.88
C HIS A 618 -17.08 19.84 -10.40
N GLY A 619 -17.13 18.55 -10.04
CA GLY A 619 -15.96 17.79 -9.63
C GLY A 619 -14.88 17.76 -10.73
N TRP A 620 -15.24 17.55 -11.99
CA TRP A 620 -14.24 17.57 -13.06
C TRP A 620 -13.60 18.95 -13.25
N TRP A 621 -14.41 20.01 -13.31
CA TRP A 621 -13.93 21.35 -13.60
C TRP A 621 -13.12 21.97 -12.46
N SER A 622 -13.47 21.67 -11.21
CA SER A 622 -12.74 22.12 -10.02
C SER A 622 -11.31 21.61 -9.94
N ARG A 623 -10.93 20.60 -10.73
CA ARG A 623 -9.58 20.02 -10.73
C ARG A 623 -8.60 20.72 -11.67
N TRP A 624 -9.06 21.56 -12.58
CA TRP A 624 -8.19 22.10 -13.62
C TRP A 624 -7.68 23.50 -13.30
N MET A 625 -6.36 23.66 -13.40
CA MET A 625 -5.68 24.93 -13.56
C MET A 625 -5.39 25.12 -15.05
N TYR A 626 -6.25 25.87 -15.73
CA TYR A 626 -6.09 26.20 -17.15
C TYR A 626 -5.08 27.34 -17.32
N ILE A 627 -3.99 27.09 -18.05
CA ILE A 627 -2.93 28.07 -18.28
C ILE A 627 -2.69 28.24 -19.79
N PRO A 628 -3.12 29.38 -20.39
CA PRO A 628 -2.88 29.68 -21.79
C PRO A 628 -1.43 30.12 -22.04
N PHE A 629 -0.84 29.59 -23.12
CA PHE A 629 0.46 29.98 -23.66
C PHE A 629 0.24 30.66 -25.02
N PRO A 630 -0.10 31.96 -25.03
CA PRO A 630 -0.56 32.66 -26.24
C PRO A 630 0.56 32.95 -27.25
N ASN A 631 1.81 33.04 -26.78
CA ASN A 631 2.94 33.49 -27.58
C ASN A 631 3.60 32.33 -28.33
N ARG A 632 4.01 32.55 -29.59
CA ARG A 632 4.66 31.54 -30.43
C ARG A 632 6.04 31.99 -30.88
N PHE A 633 7.02 31.11 -30.74
CA PHE A 633 8.44 31.37 -31.01
C PHE A 633 8.91 30.54 -32.21
N ASP A 634 8.72 31.04 -33.44
CA ASP A 634 9.30 30.44 -34.65
C ASP A 634 10.34 31.35 -35.32
N GLY A 635 11.28 30.76 -36.07
CA GLY A 635 12.19 31.46 -36.99
C GLY A 635 13.65 31.53 -36.52
N ASP A 636 14.50 32.20 -37.31
CA ASP A 636 15.95 32.34 -37.05
C ASP A 636 16.27 33.17 -35.79
N ASP A 637 15.30 33.93 -35.27
CA ASP A 637 15.42 34.75 -34.05
C ASP A 637 15.00 33.99 -32.77
N ALA A 638 14.41 32.79 -32.90
CA ALA A 638 14.04 31.95 -31.76
C ALA A 638 15.28 31.22 -31.23
N LYS A 639 15.51 31.31 -29.92
CA LYS A 639 16.63 30.64 -29.28
C LYS A 639 16.43 29.12 -29.33
N PRO A 640 17.46 28.32 -29.67
CA PRO A 640 17.36 26.87 -29.58
C PRO A 640 16.99 26.45 -28.16
N LYS A 641 16.08 25.46 -28.01
CA LYS A 641 15.62 24.97 -26.69
C LYS A 641 16.79 24.62 -25.78
N SER A 642 17.83 23.96 -26.30
CA SER A 642 19.02 23.61 -25.52
C SER A 642 19.75 24.83 -24.95
N GLU A 643 19.94 25.89 -25.75
CA GLU A 643 20.61 27.12 -25.29
C GLU A 643 19.74 27.91 -24.30
N LEU A 644 18.42 27.79 -24.39
CA LEU A 644 17.50 28.38 -23.43
C LEU A 644 17.53 27.60 -22.11
N MET A 645 17.47 26.27 -22.16
CA MET A 645 17.59 25.41 -20.97
C MET A 645 18.92 25.66 -20.24
N ASP A 646 20.05 25.67 -20.94
CA ASP A 646 21.38 25.99 -20.37
C ASP A 646 21.41 27.34 -19.62
N GLU A 647 20.54 28.29 -20.01
CA GLU A 647 20.43 29.58 -19.34
C GLU A 647 19.47 29.59 -18.16
N LEU A 648 18.41 28.78 -18.20
CA LEU A 648 17.37 28.69 -17.17
C LEU A 648 17.76 27.76 -16.03
N THR A 649 18.60 26.76 -16.29
CA THR A 649 18.96 25.71 -15.33
C THR A 649 20.37 25.90 -14.76
N THR A 650 20.88 27.13 -14.81
CA THR A 650 22.10 27.45 -14.06
C THR A 650 21.82 27.32 -12.57
N GLU A 651 22.82 26.88 -11.80
CA GLU A 651 22.77 26.75 -10.34
C GLU A 651 22.08 27.96 -9.66
N GLU A 652 22.52 29.19 -9.97
CA GLU A 652 21.95 30.43 -9.41
C GLU A 652 20.43 30.59 -9.68
N GLU A 653 19.95 30.20 -10.87
CA GLU A 653 18.54 30.33 -11.25
C GLU A 653 17.67 29.22 -10.62
N LEU A 654 18.19 28.00 -10.50
CA LEU A 654 17.50 26.90 -9.82
C LEU A 654 17.40 27.16 -8.31
N GLN A 655 18.48 27.65 -7.69
CA GLN A 655 18.46 28.12 -6.29
C GLN A 655 17.43 29.24 -6.11
N GLY A 656 17.39 30.20 -7.04
CA GLY A 656 16.38 31.25 -7.06
C GLY A 656 14.95 30.70 -7.19
N LEU A 657 14.75 29.71 -8.05
CA LEU A 657 13.44 29.07 -8.24
C LEU A 657 13.00 28.36 -6.96
N LEU A 658 13.91 27.69 -6.25
CA LEU A 658 13.64 27.10 -4.94
C LEU A 658 13.28 28.17 -3.91
N ALA A 659 14.05 29.27 -3.83
CA ALA A 659 13.76 30.37 -2.91
C ALA A 659 12.37 30.98 -3.15
N ARG A 660 12.04 31.30 -4.41
CA ARG A 660 10.72 31.80 -4.80
C ARG A 660 9.60 30.81 -4.52
N THR A 661 9.89 29.52 -4.65
CA THR A 661 8.95 28.44 -4.33
C THR A 661 8.64 28.40 -2.84
N VAL A 662 9.66 28.47 -1.99
CA VAL A 662 9.51 28.53 -0.53
C VAL A 662 8.70 29.77 -0.12
N GLU A 663 8.96 30.93 -0.74
CA GLU A 663 8.17 32.15 -0.50
C GLU A 663 6.67 31.95 -0.81
N GLU A 664 6.32 31.25 -1.89
CA GLU A 664 4.91 30.95 -2.22
C GLU A 664 4.28 29.95 -1.23
N ILE A 665 5.06 28.99 -0.70
CA ILE A 665 4.60 28.06 0.34
C ILE A 665 4.36 28.80 1.67
N GLN A 666 5.27 29.69 2.06
CA GLN A 666 5.12 30.55 3.24
C GLN A 666 3.88 31.44 3.13
N ARG A 667 3.69 32.07 1.96
CA ARG A 667 2.46 32.82 1.66
C ARG A 667 1.22 31.94 1.82
N TYR A 668 1.23 30.72 1.31
CA TYR A 668 0.12 29.79 1.47
C TYR A 668 -0.15 29.47 2.95
N ASP A 669 0.89 29.16 3.73
CA ASP A 669 0.77 28.87 5.17
C ASP A 669 0.13 30.05 5.94
N GLU A 670 0.44 31.29 5.54
CA GLU A 670 -0.16 32.50 6.13
C GLU A 670 -1.60 32.79 5.67
N THR A 671 -1.94 32.45 4.42
CA THR A 671 -3.21 32.87 3.78
C THR A 671 -4.29 31.80 3.71
N GLY A 672 -3.90 30.51 3.75
CA GLY A 672 -4.80 29.37 3.57
C GLY A 672 -5.24 29.10 2.13
N GLU A 673 -4.89 29.97 1.17
CA GLU A 673 -5.27 29.83 -0.24
C GLU A 673 -4.04 29.57 -1.13
N PHE A 674 -3.95 28.35 -1.66
CA PHE A 674 -2.80 27.93 -2.46
C PHE A 674 -2.81 28.57 -3.86
N PHE A 675 -3.96 28.54 -4.55
CA PHE A 675 -4.16 29.17 -5.85
C PHE A 675 -5.25 30.26 -5.77
N PRO A 676 -4.96 31.45 -5.20
CA PRO A 676 -5.96 32.51 -5.04
C PRO A 676 -6.48 33.06 -6.38
N GLU A 677 -5.73 32.85 -7.46
CA GLU A 677 -6.09 33.26 -8.82
C GLU A 677 -6.79 32.15 -9.61
N SER A 678 -7.10 31.01 -8.96
CA SER A 678 -7.84 29.94 -9.63
C SER A 678 -9.26 30.41 -9.94
N LYS A 679 -9.64 30.30 -11.21
CA LYS A 679 -11.00 30.52 -11.68
C LYS A 679 -11.99 29.54 -11.02
N THR A 680 -13.26 29.94 -10.91
CA THR A 680 -14.29 29.02 -10.40
C THR A 680 -14.48 27.84 -11.37
N PRO A 681 -15.03 26.70 -10.91
CA PRO A 681 -15.29 25.56 -11.78
C PRO A 681 -16.17 25.92 -12.99
N GLU A 682 -17.12 26.83 -12.85
CA GLU A 682 -17.97 27.34 -13.93
C GLU A 682 -17.16 28.16 -14.94
N GLU A 683 -16.28 29.03 -14.48
CA GLU A 683 -15.39 29.82 -15.34
C GLU A 683 -14.40 28.93 -16.09
N VAL A 684 -13.82 27.93 -15.41
CA VAL A 684 -12.94 26.92 -16.04
C VAL A 684 -13.70 26.11 -17.08
N ARG A 685 -14.93 25.68 -16.75
CA ARG A 685 -15.82 24.97 -17.66
C ARG A 685 -16.10 25.79 -18.91
N GLU A 686 -16.50 27.05 -18.76
CA GLU A 686 -16.77 27.94 -19.90
C GLU A 686 -15.50 28.15 -20.73
N GLN A 687 -14.37 28.47 -20.08
CA GLN A 687 -13.11 28.68 -20.77
C GLN A 687 -12.65 27.45 -21.54
N MET A 688 -12.67 26.26 -20.93
CA MET A 688 -12.25 25.01 -21.57
C MET A 688 -13.21 24.58 -22.67
N LYS A 689 -14.53 24.72 -22.50
CA LYS A 689 -15.52 24.39 -23.54
C LYS A 689 -15.38 25.31 -24.76
N ASN A 690 -15.23 26.61 -24.54
CA ASN A 690 -15.01 27.58 -25.61
C ASN A 690 -13.67 27.29 -26.30
N ALA A 691 -12.62 27.00 -25.54
CA ALA A 691 -11.29 26.65 -26.07
C ALA A 691 -11.23 25.27 -26.77
N ALA A 692 -12.16 24.36 -26.50
CA ALA A 692 -12.26 23.07 -27.19
C ALA A 692 -12.86 23.22 -28.60
N ASN A 693 -13.62 24.29 -28.87
CA ASN A 693 -14.08 24.64 -30.22
C ASN A 693 -14.15 26.16 -30.47
N PRO A 694 -13.01 26.87 -30.42
CA PRO A 694 -12.99 28.32 -30.34
C PRO A 694 -13.36 28.97 -31.67
N VAL A 695 -13.15 28.26 -32.78
CA VAL A 695 -13.52 28.73 -34.12
C VAL A 695 -15.03 28.66 -34.33
N ARG A 696 -15.68 27.61 -33.82
CA ARG A 696 -17.14 27.47 -33.89
C ARG A 696 -17.83 28.51 -33.03
N ASP A 697 -17.38 28.68 -31.79
CA ASP A 697 -17.94 29.65 -30.83
C ASP A 697 -17.82 31.11 -31.35
N PHE A 698 -16.63 31.44 -31.86
CA PHE A 698 -16.42 32.69 -32.60
C PHE A 698 -17.36 32.81 -33.79
N ALA A 699 -17.48 31.77 -34.63
CA ALA A 699 -18.29 31.84 -35.84
C ALA A 699 -19.78 32.00 -35.55
N THR A 700 -20.33 31.33 -34.53
CA THR A 700 -21.71 31.51 -34.08
C THR A 700 -21.97 32.90 -33.51
N THR A 701 -20.95 33.52 -32.91
CA THR A 701 -21.01 34.91 -32.43
C THR A 701 -20.88 35.93 -33.58
N ALA A 702 -20.01 35.65 -34.55
CA ALA A 702 -19.53 36.63 -35.52
C ALA A 702 -20.23 36.56 -36.88
N PHE A 703 -20.86 35.43 -37.25
CA PHE A 703 -21.41 35.21 -38.57
C PHE A 703 -22.89 34.83 -38.59
N ASN A 704 -23.60 35.32 -39.61
CA ASN A 704 -24.88 34.75 -40.07
C ASN A 704 -24.65 33.97 -41.38
N GLU A 705 -25.36 32.86 -41.56
CA GLU A 705 -25.34 32.10 -42.82
C GLU A 705 -26.15 32.80 -43.92
N VAL A 706 -25.63 32.76 -45.16
CA VAL A 706 -26.25 33.36 -46.34
C VAL A 706 -26.30 32.35 -47.49
N GLU A 707 -27.51 31.86 -47.81
CA GLU A 707 -27.72 30.87 -48.86
C GLU A 707 -27.44 31.41 -50.28
N GLU A 708 -27.79 32.67 -50.55
CA GLU A 708 -27.68 33.30 -51.88
C GLU A 708 -26.77 34.55 -51.87
N PRO A 709 -25.44 34.38 -51.90
CA PRO A 709 -24.50 35.49 -51.82
C PRO A 709 -24.40 36.29 -53.14
N ASP A 710 -24.79 37.57 -53.14
CA ASP A 710 -24.73 38.48 -54.30
C ASP A 710 -23.87 39.73 -54.04
N GLY A 711 -23.02 40.10 -54.99
CA GLY A 711 -22.13 41.26 -54.85
C GLY A 711 -21.25 41.24 -53.59
N ALA A 712 -21.43 42.22 -52.69
CA ALA A 712 -20.76 42.28 -51.39
C ALA A 712 -21.48 41.47 -50.30
N TYR A 713 -22.79 41.25 -50.45
CA TYR A 713 -23.63 40.51 -49.53
C TYR A 713 -23.25 39.02 -49.51
N GLY A 714 -23.28 38.42 -48.31
CA GLY A 714 -22.83 37.04 -48.06
C GLY A 714 -21.35 36.80 -48.33
N ARG A 715 -20.49 37.84 -48.21
CA ARG A 715 -19.04 37.73 -48.35
C ARG A 715 -18.29 38.51 -47.28
N VAL A 716 -17.41 37.82 -46.56
CA VAL A 716 -16.59 38.39 -45.49
C VAL A 716 -15.10 38.29 -45.85
N ARG A 717 -14.33 39.37 -45.69
CA ARG A 717 -12.89 39.36 -45.99
C ARG A 717 -12.10 38.51 -45.00
N LYS A 718 -11.19 37.67 -45.50
CA LYS A 718 -10.44 36.73 -44.65
C LYS A 718 -9.46 37.39 -43.69
N ASP A 719 -8.95 38.57 -44.00
CA ASP A 719 -8.09 39.34 -43.10
C ASP A 719 -8.90 39.95 -41.95
N HIS A 720 -10.09 40.49 -42.22
CA HIS A 720 -10.98 40.97 -41.17
C HIS A 720 -11.44 39.84 -40.22
N VAL A 721 -11.58 38.60 -40.71
CA VAL A 721 -11.83 37.42 -39.86
C VAL A 721 -10.68 37.14 -38.90
N VAL A 722 -9.43 37.30 -39.35
CA VAL A 722 -8.27 37.14 -38.47
C VAL A 722 -8.27 38.22 -37.39
N ASP A 723 -8.46 39.48 -37.79
CA ASP A 723 -8.48 40.60 -36.84
C ASP A 723 -9.63 40.49 -35.83
N ALA A 724 -10.82 40.07 -36.29
CA ALA A 724 -11.98 39.86 -35.44
C ALA A 724 -11.79 38.70 -34.46
N TYR A 725 -11.25 37.58 -34.94
CA TYR A 725 -10.97 36.43 -34.09
C TYR A 725 -9.91 36.74 -33.05
N SER A 726 -8.83 37.46 -33.41
CA SER A 726 -7.82 37.82 -32.42
C SER A 726 -8.38 38.67 -31.28
N ARG A 727 -9.22 39.67 -31.59
CA ARG A 727 -9.89 40.46 -30.55
C ARG A 727 -10.84 39.63 -29.70
N TYR A 728 -11.59 38.74 -30.34
CA TYR A 728 -12.47 37.81 -29.64
C TYR A 728 -11.70 36.86 -28.73
N ALA A 729 -10.57 36.32 -29.20
CA ALA A 729 -9.74 35.43 -28.42
C ALA A 729 -9.13 36.14 -27.21
N ASP A 730 -8.66 37.38 -27.38
CA ASP A 730 -8.14 38.21 -26.29
C ASP A 730 -9.23 38.55 -25.26
N GLU A 731 -10.47 38.82 -25.68
CA GLU A 731 -11.60 39.13 -24.77
C GLU A 731 -12.07 37.92 -23.96
N HIS A 732 -11.87 36.69 -24.45
CA HIS A 732 -12.37 35.45 -23.86
C HIS A 732 -11.26 34.56 -23.27
N ASP A 733 -10.03 35.08 -23.12
CA ASP A 733 -8.84 34.33 -22.69
C ASP A 733 -8.62 33.01 -23.49
N LEU A 734 -8.89 33.06 -24.79
CA LEU A 734 -8.75 31.92 -25.71
C LEU A 734 -7.40 31.99 -26.43
N PRO A 735 -6.82 30.84 -26.82
CA PRO A 735 -5.58 30.82 -27.57
C PRO A 735 -5.76 31.48 -28.95
N ASN A 736 -4.89 32.45 -29.26
CA ASN A 736 -4.81 33.01 -30.61
C ASN A 736 -4.35 31.93 -31.60
N LEU A 737 -5.10 31.75 -32.69
CA LEU A 737 -4.81 30.75 -33.71
C LEU A 737 -3.97 31.34 -34.84
N ASN A 738 -3.13 30.51 -35.44
CA ASN A 738 -2.43 30.87 -36.67
C ASN A 738 -3.43 31.34 -37.75
N PRO A 739 -3.22 32.49 -38.41
CA PRO A 739 -4.14 33.03 -39.40
C PRO A 739 -4.53 32.07 -40.52
N GLN A 740 -3.64 31.15 -40.91
CA GLN A 740 -3.93 30.13 -41.92
C GLN A 740 -4.78 29.00 -41.35
N LYS A 741 -4.47 28.53 -40.13
CA LYS A 741 -5.23 27.49 -39.43
C LYS A 741 -6.65 27.97 -39.14
N LEU A 742 -6.82 29.17 -38.58
CA LEU A 742 -8.13 29.80 -38.39
C LEU A 742 -8.95 29.80 -39.68
N LYS A 743 -8.35 30.24 -40.80
CA LYS A 743 -9.06 30.30 -42.09
C LYS A 743 -9.46 28.94 -42.62
N ASP A 744 -8.66 27.92 -42.35
CA ASP A 744 -8.93 26.55 -42.75
C ASP A 744 -9.99 25.90 -41.85
N ASP A 745 -10.03 26.24 -40.56
CA ASP A 745 -10.98 25.72 -39.60
C ASP A 745 -12.36 26.40 -39.74
N VAL A 746 -12.43 27.72 -39.96
CA VAL A 746 -13.68 28.44 -40.29
C VAL A 746 -14.37 27.80 -41.51
N LYS A 747 -13.58 27.31 -42.46
CA LYS A 747 -14.05 26.65 -43.68
C LYS A 747 -14.62 25.25 -43.48
N LYS A 748 -14.22 24.59 -42.40
CA LYS A 748 -14.62 23.22 -42.08
C LYS A 748 -15.76 23.19 -41.07
N LEU A 749 -16.30 24.35 -40.68
CA LEU A 749 -17.45 24.42 -39.81
C LEU A 749 -18.66 23.81 -40.51
N ASP A 750 -19.21 22.77 -39.92
CA ASP A 750 -20.39 22.08 -40.45
C ASP A 750 -21.68 22.89 -40.23
N ASP A 751 -21.68 23.87 -39.30
CA ASP A 751 -22.83 24.73 -39.01
C ASP A 751 -23.05 25.85 -40.06
N PHE A 752 -22.11 26.04 -41.00
CA PHE A 752 -22.18 27.09 -42.00
C PHE A 752 -21.76 26.60 -43.39
N THR A 753 -22.47 27.02 -44.44
CA THR A 753 -22.07 26.78 -45.83
C THR A 753 -20.99 27.77 -46.29
N ILE A 754 -19.72 27.55 -45.91
CA ILE A 754 -18.62 28.48 -46.20
C ILE A 754 -17.72 28.01 -47.34
N GLU A 755 -17.57 28.84 -48.37
CA GLU A 755 -16.60 28.63 -49.47
C GLU A 755 -15.48 29.68 -49.49
N ALA A 756 -14.30 29.32 -50.02
CA ALA A 756 -13.29 30.33 -50.36
C ALA A 756 -13.62 31.00 -51.68
N GLY A 757 -13.68 32.34 -51.66
CA GLY A 757 -13.82 33.15 -52.85
C GLY A 757 -12.79 34.26 -52.97
N GLN A 758 -12.88 34.97 -54.09
CA GLN A 758 -12.29 36.28 -54.27
C GLN A 758 -13.38 37.24 -54.72
N SER A 759 -13.46 38.41 -54.10
CA SER A 759 -14.43 39.44 -54.47
C SER A 759 -13.76 40.75 -54.84
N ARG A 760 -14.31 41.43 -55.85
CA ARG A 760 -14.06 42.86 -56.12
C ARG A 760 -15.13 43.75 -55.51
N ALA A 761 -16.21 43.18 -54.98
CA ALA A 761 -17.29 43.96 -54.37
C ALA A 761 -16.94 44.41 -52.95
N LEU A 762 -15.87 43.87 -52.36
CA LEU A 762 -15.40 44.17 -51.00
C LEU A 762 -14.21 45.16 -50.98
N SER A 763 -13.76 45.64 -52.14
CA SER A 763 -12.66 46.60 -52.27
C SER A 763 -12.70 47.29 -53.64
N ASP A 764 -12.53 48.61 -53.67
CA ASP A 764 -12.64 49.41 -54.90
C ASP A 764 -11.50 49.23 -55.90
N ASP A 765 -10.31 48.79 -55.45
CA ASP A 765 -9.10 48.75 -56.30
C ASP A 765 -8.55 47.34 -56.56
N ASP A 766 -8.89 46.32 -55.76
CA ASP A 766 -8.30 44.97 -55.87
C ASP A 766 -9.25 43.79 -55.59
N ARG A 767 -8.91 42.62 -56.13
CA ARG A 767 -9.56 41.35 -55.73
C ARG A 767 -9.05 40.93 -54.36
N VAL A 768 -9.92 40.94 -53.36
CA VAL A 768 -9.60 40.51 -51.99
C VAL A 768 -10.06 39.07 -51.75
N GLN A 769 -9.33 38.34 -50.91
CA GLN A 769 -9.69 36.99 -50.47
C GLN A 769 -10.85 37.09 -49.47
N CYS A 770 -11.92 36.34 -49.72
CA CYS A 770 -13.09 36.33 -48.86
C CYS A 770 -13.59 34.91 -48.59
N PHE A 771 -14.35 34.75 -47.51
CA PHE A 771 -15.30 33.68 -47.35
C PHE A 771 -16.61 34.07 -48.04
N VAL A 772 -17.31 33.10 -48.61
CA VAL A 772 -18.58 33.25 -49.31
C VAL A 772 -19.59 32.35 -48.62
N GLY A 773 -20.82 32.85 -48.44
CA GLY A 773 -21.89 32.13 -47.73
C GLY A 773 -22.10 32.59 -46.27
N ILE A 774 -21.38 33.63 -45.84
CA ILE A 774 -21.51 34.22 -44.50
C ILE A 774 -21.46 35.75 -44.56
N GLU A 775 -22.10 36.40 -43.60
CA GLU A 775 -22.01 37.84 -43.34
C GLU A 775 -21.75 38.14 -41.85
N TRP A 776 -21.30 39.35 -41.53
CA TRP A 776 -21.04 39.74 -40.15
C TRP A 776 -22.34 39.93 -39.36
N THR A 777 -22.40 39.39 -38.15
CA THR A 777 -23.34 39.87 -37.12
C THR A 777 -22.95 41.27 -36.66
N ALA A 778 -23.81 41.96 -35.89
CA ALA A 778 -23.47 43.24 -35.28
C ALA A 778 -22.19 43.13 -34.42
N ARG A 779 -22.09 42.05 -33.62
CA ARG A 779 -20.91 41.76 -32.81
C ARG A 779 -19.68 41.44 -33.66
N GLY A 780 -19.83 40.64 -34.71
CA GLY A 780 -18.76 40.30 -35.65
C GLY A 780 -18.19 41.53 -36.38
N ALA A 781 -19.05 42.46 -36.80
CA ALA A 781 -18.62 43.71 -37.43
C ALA A 781 -17.85 44.63 -36.46
N GLN A 782 -18.28 44.69 -35.19
CA GLN A 782 -17.58 45.40 -34.12
C GLN A 782 -16.19 44.79 -33.86
N LEU A 783 -16.12 43.47 -33.70
CA LEU A 783 -14.87 42.73 -33.52
C LEU A 783 -13.94 42.93 -34.71
N ALA A 784 -14.47 43.00 -35.93
CA ALA A 784 -13.67 43.25 -37.13
C ALA A 784 -13.20 44.71 -37.28
N ALA A 785 -13.61 45.62 -36.39
CA ALA A 785 -13.37 47.06 -36.49
C ALA A 785 -13.80 47.66 -37.85
N ILE A 786 -14.87 47.12 -38.43
CA ILE A 786 -15.46 47.62 -39.66
C ILE A 786 -16.46 48.70 -39.27
N GLU A 787 -16.06 49.97 -39.36
CA GLU A 787 -16.99 51.10 -39.26
C GLU A 787 -18.15 50.87 -40.24
N GLN A 788 -19.40 50.93 -39.76
CA GLN A 788 -20.52 51.21 -40.65
C GLN A 788 -20.77 52.73 -40.63
N PRO A 789 -20.56 53.46 -41.74
CA PRO A 789 -21.12 54.80 -41.89
C PRO A 789 -22.48 54.74 -42.60
N ASP A 790 -23.49 55.20 -41.87
CA ASP A 790 -24.78 55.78 -42.28
C ASP A 790 -25.67 55.01 -43.27
N ASP A 791 -26.74 54.40 -42.75
CA ASP A 791 -28.05 54.47 -43.39
C ASP A 791 -29.08 54.99 -42.37
N ASP A 792 -29.87 55.97 -42.82
CA ASP A 792 -31.04 56.52 -42.14
C ASP A 792 -32.06 55.42 -41.81
N GLN A 793 -31.88 54.73 -40.67
CA GLN A 793 -32.91 54.13 -39.83
C GLN A 793 -32.30 53.87 -38.46
N GLY A 794 -32.74 54.65 -37.48
CA GLY A 794 -32.07 54.82 -36.20
C GLY A 794 -31.86 53.52 -35.43
N VAL A 795 -30.59 53.24 -35.13
CA VAL A 795 -30.21 52.46 -33.95
C VAL A 795 -29.55 53.45 -33.01
N LEU A 796 -30.23 53.71 -31.89
CA LEU A 796 -29.78 54.59 -30.85
C LEU A 796 -28.57 53.96 -30.15
N ASP A 797 -27.51 54.74 -29.99
CA ASP A 797 -26.62 54.61 -28.84
C ASP A 797 -27.50 54.59 -27.58
N GLY A 798 -27.50 53.46 -26.88
CA GLY A 798 -28.27 53.26 -25.66
C GLY A 798 -27.38 52.68 -24.58
N ASP A 799 -26.76 53.56 -23.80
CA ASP A 799 -26.65 53.34 -22.35
C ASP A 799 -27.98 52.77 -21.86
N TRP A 800 -27.95 51.62 -21.19
CA TRP A 800 -29.11 51.07 -20.50
C TRP A 800 -29.61 52.11 -19.50
N LYS A 801 -30.68 52.83 -19.85
CA LYS A 801 -31.39 53.67 -18.89
C LYS A 801 -32.13 52.75 -17.94
N GLN A 802 -31.51 52.48 -16.80
CA GLN A 802 -32.26 52.17 -15.59
C GLN A 802 -33.28 53.31 -15.32
N ASP A 803 -34.49 52.90 -14.93
CA ASP A 803 -35.66 53.70 -14.54
C ASP A 803 -36.45 54.40 -15.66
N VAL A 804 -37.28 53.63 -16.38
CA VAL A 804 -38.47 54.16 -17.08
C VAL A 804 -39.69 54.02 -16.15
N PRO A 805 -40.31 55.12 -15.67
CA PRO A 805 -41.48 55.05 -14.82
C PRO A 805 -42.69 54.43 -15.53
N LEU A 806 -43.34 53.45 -14.91
CA LEU A 806 -44.51 52.74 -15.46
C LEU A 806 -45.68 53.68 -15.83
N ALA A 807 -45.73 54.88 -15.23
CA ALA A 807 -46.71 55.90 -15.53
C ALA A 807 -46.55 56.51 -16.94
N ASP A 808 -45.32 56.64 -17.44
CA ASP A 808 -45.03 57.22 -18.75
C ASP A 808 -45.37 56.22 -19.87
N VAL A 809 -45.15 54.92 -19.63
CA VAL A 809 -45.58 53.83 -20.53
C VAL A 809 -47.10 53.78 -20.62
N ARG A 810 -47.80 53.91 -19.47
CA ARG A 810 -49.27 53.95 -19.43
C ARG A 810 -49.84 55.17 -20.17
N GLU A 811 -49.28 56.36 -19.95
CA GLU A 811 -49.72 57.57 -20.67
C GLU A 811 -49.53 57.44 -22.19
N TYR A 812 -48.44 56.81 -22.63
CA TYR A 812 -48.18 56.57 -24.05
C TYR A 812 -49.20 55.61 -24.67
N VAL A 813 -49.49 54.49 -24.01
CA VAL A 813 -50.51 53.53 -24.46
C VAL A 813 -51.91 54.16 -24.47
N GLU A 814 -52.27 54.93 -23.45
CA GLU A 814 -53.57 55.62 -23.38
C GLU A 814 -53.74 56.70 -24.46
N THR A 815 -52.64 57.32 -24.91
CA THR A 815 -52.66 58.38 -25.93
C THR A 815 -52.46 57.85 -27.36
N HIS A 816 -52.00 56.59 -27.52
CA HIS A 816 -51.78 55.91 -28.80
C HIS A 816 -52.45 54.52 -28.80
N PRO A 817 -53.80 54.44 -28.80
CA PRO A 817 -54.56 53.19 -28.67
C PRO A 817 -54.43 52.24 -29.87
N GLU A 818 -53.78 52.69 -30.95
CA GLU A 818 -53.42 51.88 -32.12
C GLU A 818 -52.01 51.26 -32.04
N ALA A 819 -51.19 51.65 -31.07
CA ALA A 819 -49.83 51.14 -30.92
C ALA A 819 -49.86 49.68 -30.44
N ASP A 820 -49.17 48.79 -31.15
CA ASP A 820 -49.02 47.40 -30.72
C ASP A 820 -47.87 47.24 -29.70
N VAL A 821 -47.80 46.07 -29.06
CA VAL A 821 -46.81 45.75 -28.03
C VAL A 821 -45.39 46.06 -28.48
N TYR A 822 -45.06 45.75 -29.74
CA TYR A 822 -43.72 45.97 -30.29
C TYR A 822 -43.43 47.45 -30.55
N GLU A 823 -44.45 48.25 -30.87
CA GLU A 823 -44.31 49.69 -31.02
C GLU A 823 -44.06 50.39 -29.68
N VAL A 824 -44.71 49.94 -28.60
CA VAL A 824 -44.48 50.43 -27.24
C VAL A 824 -43.11 49.99 -26.72
N MET A 825 -42.72 48.72 -26.93
CA MET A 825 -41.39 48.23 -26.57
C MET A 825 -40.28 48.99 -27.30
N ARG A 826 -40.50 49.33 -28.57
CA ARG A 826 -39.54 50.11 -29.36
C ARG A 826 -39.44 51.56 -28.89
N GLU A 827 -40.54 52.21 -28.55
CA GLU A 827 -40.54 53.61 -28.09
C GLU A 827 -39.78 53.78 -26.77
N PHE A 828 -39.90 52.81 -25.86
CA PHE A 828 -39.26 52.86 -24.54
C PHE A 828 -37.96 52.06 -24.42
N GLY A 829 -37.56 51.33 -25.46
CA GLY A 829 -36.30 50.58 -25.50
C GLY A 829 -36.29 49.35 -24.60
N PHE A 830 -37.43 48.64 -24.49
CA PHE A 830 -37.54 47.43 -23.68
C PHE A 830 -36.96 46.20 -24.37
N GLY A 831 -36.29 45.33 -23.60
CA GLY A 831 -35.81 44.01 -24.03
C GLY A 831 -36.94 42.98 -24.17
N GLY A 832 -36.65 41.83 -24.79
CA GLY A 832 -37.64 40.79 -25.09
C GLY A 832 -38.30 40.15 -23.85
N ASP A 833 -37.65 40.24 -22.71
CA ASP A 833 -38.09 39.84 -21.38
C ASP A 833 -39.24 40.69 -20.80
N ALA A 834 -39.47 41.90 -21.35
CA ALA A 834 -40.56 42.78 -20.93
C ALA A 834 -41.85 42.62 -21.77
N PHE A 835 -41.89 41.67 -22.72
CA PHE A 835 -42.99 41.52 -23.68
C PHE A 835 -44.35 41.35 -22.99
N ASP A 836 -44.46 40.39 -22.08
CA ASP A 836 -45.72 40.05 -21.40
C ASP A 836 -46.27 41.22 -20.57
N ALA A 837 -45.38 42.01 -19.96
CA ALA A 837 -45.77 43.17 -19.15
C ALA A 837 -46.27 44.34 -20.00
N VAL A 838 -45.68 44.55 -21.18
CA VAL A 838 -46.12 45.58 -22.13
C VAL A 838 -47.38 45.14 -22.87
N GLU A 839 -47.51 43.85 -23.17
CA GLU A 839 -48.73 43.24 -23.73
C GLU A 839 -49.92 43.47 -22.80
N HIS A 840 -49.75 43.22 -21.50
CA HIS A 840 -50.78 43.48 -20.49
C HIS A 840 -51.19 44.97 -20.39
N LEU A 841 -50.28 45.90 -20.69
CA LEU A 841 -50.57 47.33 -20.69
C LEU A 841 -51.31 47.77 -21.96
N VAL A 842 -50.95 47.21 -23.11
CA VAL A 842 -51.54 47.52 -24.43
C VAL A 842 -52.93 46.91 -24.61
N GLU A 843 -53.16 45.71 -24.08
CA GLU A 843 -54.41 44.98 -24.28
C GLU A 843 -55.58 45.41 -23.37
N GLY A 844 -55.32 46.29 -22.38
CA GLY A 844 -56.34 47.01 -21.62
C GLY A 844 -57.49 46.13 -21.10
N VAL A 845 -57.24 45.30 -20.07
CA VAL A 845 -58.34 44.62 -19.36
C VAL A 845 -58.91 45.53 -18.28
N ASP A 846 -60.02 46.17 -18.61
CA ASP A 846 -61.05 46.56 -17.65
C ASP A 846 -61.60 45.29 -16.97
N THR A 847 -61.26 45.09 -15.69
CA THR A 847 -62.26 44.79 -14.65
C THR A 847 -61.81 45.38 -13.33
N ASP A 848 -62.21 46.62 -13.09
CA ASP A 848 -62.59 47.06 -11.76
C ASP A 848 -63.70 46.14 -11.24
N SER A 849 -63.44 45.42 -10.15
CA SER A 849 -64.42 45.28 -9.08
C SER A 849 -63.72 44.94 -7.76
N ASP A 850 -63.73 45.95 -6.89
CA ASP A 850 -63.75 45.89 -5.43
C ASP A 850 -64.51 44.69 -4.83
N ASP A 851 -64.23 44.48 -3.54
CA ASP A 851 -64.81 43.55 -2.54
C ASP A 851 -64.10 42.18 -2.52
N GLY A 852 -63.46 41.71 -1.44
CA GLY A 852 -63.74 41.91 -0.02
C GLY A 852 -64.47 40.69 0.54
N GLY A 853 -63.78 39.89 1.35
CA GLY A 853 -64.40 39.00 2.35
C GLY A 853 -64.62 37.53 1.94
N ASP A 854 -64.09 36.65 2.80
CA ASP A 854 -64.69 35.47 3.43
C ASP A 854 -65.44 34.39 2.62
N ASP A 855 -65.22 33.16 3.11
CA ASP A 855 -66.10 31.97 3.06
C ASP A 855 -66.02 31.02 1.83
N ASP A 856 -65.34 29.88 2.09
CA ASP A 856 -65.83 28.50 1.84
C ASP A 856 -67.38 28.42 1.98
N PRO A 857 -68.18 27.61 1.23
CA PRO A 857 -67.82 26.24 0.84
C PRO A 857 -68.52 25.60 -0.39
N ASP A 858 -68.07 24.37 -0.64
CA ASP A 858 -68.85 23.17 -1.01
C ASP A 858 -69.62 23.02 -2.34
N ALA A 859 -69.51 21.77 -2.80
CA ALA A 859 -70.49 20.99 -3.55
C ALA A 859 -70.76 21.29 -5.03
N GLY A 860 -70.22 20.40 -5.86
CA GLY A 860 -71.11 19.42 -6.49
C GLY A 860 -71.55 19.71 -7.92
N GLY A 861 -70.84 19.10 -8.86
CA GLY A 861 -71.43 17.96 -9.55
C GLY A 861 -72.01 18.18 -10.96
N VAL A 862 -71.38 17.44 -11.88
CA VAL A 862 -72.01 16.39 -12.71
C VAL A 862 -72.84 16.83 -13.93
N ASN A 863 -72.42 16.23 -15.06
CA ASN A 863 -73.19 15.81 -16.23
C ASN A 863 -73.68 16.90 -17.17
N THR A 864 -73.73 16.76 -18.48
CA THR A 864 -73.54 15.69 -19.48
C THR A 864 -73.94 16.41 -20.79
N ASN A 865 -73.54 16.08 -22.00
CA ASN A 865 -73.89 14.88 -22.73
C ASN A 865 -73.50 15.14 -24.20
N ASP A 866 -73.14 14.04 -24.85
CA ASP A 866 -73.52 13.63 -26.20
C ASP A 866 -72.99 14.41 -27.41
N THR A 867 -72.03 13.83 -28.16
CA THR A 867 -72.13 12.71 -29.13
C THR A 867 -72.96 12.99 -30.38
N GLU A 868 -72.32 12.72 -31.53
CA GLU A 868 -72.74 11.81 -32.62
C GLU A 868 -71.85 12.18 -33.84
N ASP A 869 -70.83 11.38 -34.17
CA ASP A 869 -70.84 10.10 -34.92
C ASP A 869 -70.86 10.32 -36.45
N ASP A 870 -69.82 9.84 -37.15
CA ASP A 870 -69.87 8.56 -37.88
C ASP A 870 -68.68 8.38 -38.86
N ASP A 871 -67.98 7.24 -38.69
CA ASP A 871 -67.57 6.24 -39.70
C ASP A 871 -66.60 6.61 -40.87
N SER A 872 -65.61 5.80 -41.28
CA SER A 872 -65.40 4.34 -41.18
C SER A 872 -63.95 3.91 -41.59
N ASP A 873 -63.37 2.92 -40.88
CA ASP A 873 -62.78 1.62 -41.30
C ASP A 873 -61.94 1.49 -42.60
N GLU A 874 -60.90 0.64 -42.75
CA GLU A 874 -60.18 -0.35 -41.92
C GLU A 874 -58.96 -0.85 -42.73
N SER A 875 -58.00 -1.46 -42.03
CA SER A 875 -57.12 -2.59 -42.42
C SER A 875 -55.58 -2.41 -42.61
N SER A 876 -54.88 -2.92 -41.59
CA SER A 876 -53.75 -3.88 -41.58
C SER A 876 -52.29 -3.44 -41.79
N ALA A 877 -51.53 -3.53 -40.67
CA ALA A 877 -50.20 -4.12 -40.40
C ALA A 877 -49.00 -3.75 -41.33
N SER A 878 -47.79 -3.43 -40.85
CA SER A 878 -47.00 -4.06 -39.77
C SER A 878 -45.79 -3.21 -39.32
N ASP A 879 -45.37 -3.40 -38.06
CA ASP A 879 -44.03 -3.31 -37.41
C ASP A 879 -43.06 -2.14 -37.70
N ASP A 880 -42.76 -1.32 -36.68
CA ASP A 880 -41.47 -1.28 -35.95
C ASP A 880 -41.51 -0.25 -34.80
N GLY A 881 -40.79 -0.50 -33.71
CA GLY A 881 -40.85 0.21 -32.42
C GLY A 881 -40.12 1.55 -32.29
N GLY A 882 -40.23 2.17 -31.11
CA GLY A 882 -39.44 3.34 -30.68
C GLY A 882 -40.11 4.16 -29.57
N ASP A 883 -39.39 4.28 -28.46
CA ASP A 883 -39.74 4.84 -27.14
C ASP A 883 -40.14 6.33 -27.09
N THR A 884 -40.93 6.70 -26.07
CA THR A 884 -41.26 8.09 -25.71
C THR A 884 -40.84 8.43 -24.28
N ASP A 885 -40.03 9.49 -24.23
CA ASP A 885 -39.83 10.52 -23.20
C ASP A 885 -40.99 10.75 -22.20
N GLY A 886 -40.62 10.91 -20.93
CA GLY A 886 -41.48 11.33 -19.83
C GLY A 886 -40.76 12.31 -18.90
N SER A 887 -41.00 13.60 -19.10
CA SER A 887 -40.58 14.70 -18.22
C SER A 887 -41.55 14.86 -17.04
N THR A 888 -41.04 15.14 -15.82
CA THR A 888 -41.82 15.56 -14.63
C THR A 888 -41.32 16.93 -14.15
N PRO A 889 -42.18 17.87 -13.71
CA PRO A 889 -41.76 19.24 -13.38
C PRO A 889 -41.37 19.45 -11.90
N ASP A 890 -40.35 20.28 -11.72
CA ASP A 890 -39.72 20.77 -10.48
C ASP A 890 -40.65 21.72 -9.67
N ARG A 891 -40.66 21.61 -8.33
CA ARG A 891 -41.39 22.50 -7.39
C ARG A 891 -40.46 22.89 -6.24
N ARG A 892 -40.01 24.15 -6.20
CA ARG A 892 -39.28 24.74 -5.06
C ARG A 892 -40.22 25.27 -3.96
N TYR A 893 -39.89 25.01 -2.70
CA TYR A 893 -40.63 25.49 -1.51
C TYR A 893 -40.18 26.89 -1.07
N THR A 894 -41.10 27.68 -0.52
CA THR A 894 -40.82 29.05 -0.02
C THR A 894 -40.19 29.04 1.38
N ALA A 895 -39.43 30.09 1.73
CA ALA A 895 -38.75 30.20 3.03
C ALA A 895 -39.69 30.03 4.24
N ALA A 896 -40.92 30.54 4.15
CA ALA A 896 -41.93 30.39 5.21
C ALA A 896 -42.39 28.93 5.41
N GLN A 897 -42.28 28.08 4.38
CA GLN A 897 -42.62 26.65 4.48
C GLN A 897 -41.47 25.84 5.07
N LYS A 898 -40.22 26.26 4.86
CA LYS A 898 -39.05 25.68 5.53
C LYS A 898 -39.05 26.00 7.03
N GLU A 899 -39.41 27.23 7.39
CA GLU A 899 -39.48 27.69 8.80
C GLU A 899 -40.55 26.94 9.60
N GLN A 900 -41.72 26.66 8.99
CA GLN A 900 -42.76 25.83 9.61
C GLN A 900 -42.35 24.36 9.81
N ALA A 901 -41.49 23.82 8.95
CA ALA A 901 -41.00 22.45 9.09
C ALA A 901 -39.98 22.34 10.25
N VAL A 902 -39.14 23.36 10.44
CA VAL A 902 -38.19 23.44 11.56
C VAL A 902 -38.92 23.58 12.90
N GLU A 903 -39.96 24.43 12.97
CA GLU A 903 -40.80 24.55 14.18
C GLU A 903 -41.52 23.24 14.52
N ALA A 904 -42.03 22.51 13.52
CA ALA A 904 -42.71 21.24 13.74
C ALA A 904 -41.76 20.12 14.20
N MET A 905 -40.50 20.14 13.72
CA MET A 905 -39.47 19.18 14.15
C MET A 905 -39.01 19.46 15.58
N ALA A 906 -38.82 20.73 15.95
CA ALA A 906 -38.47 21.13 17.31
C ALA A 906 -39.55 20.75 18.34
N GLU A 907 -40.83 20.79 17.96
CA GLU A 907 -41.94 20.38 18.84
C GLU A 907 -42.01 18.85 19.07
N ASP A 908 -41.49 18.02 18.17
CA ASP A 908 -41.50 16.55 18.30
C ASP A 908 -40.22 15.99 18.96
N THR A 909 -39.10 16.73 18.95
CA THR A 909 -37.80 16.27 19.51
C THR A 909 -37.42 16.92 20.85
N ASP A 910 -38.17 17.91 21.36
CA ASP A 910 -37.84 18.69 22.57
C ASP A 910 -36.45 19.42 22.46
N GLU A 911 -35.97 19.70 21.25
CA GLU A 911 -34.72 20.43 20.95
C GLU A 911 -34.97 21.91 20.52
N ASP A 912 -33.96 22.78 20.72
CA ASP A 912 -34.08 24.22 20.44
C ASP A 912 -34.05 24.50 18.91
N ALA A 913 -35.08 25.18 18.41
CA ALA A 913 -35.28 25.40 16.97
C ALA A 913 -34.13 26.16 16.27
N ASP A 914 -33.38 26.98 17.01
CA ASP A 914 -32.23 27.72 16.49
C ASP A 914 -31.03 26.79 16.18
N GLU A 915 -30.89 25.66 16.91
CA GLU A 915 -29.79 24.69 16.73
C GLU A 915 -30.06 23.74 15.54
N ILE A 916 -31.33 23.39 15.32
CA ILE A 916 -31.79 22.65 14.14
C ILE A 916 -31.62 23.49 12.87
N ALA A 917 -31.91 24.80 12.94
CA ALA A 917 -31.73 25.72 11.82
C ALA A 917 -30.25 25.91 11.43
N GLU A 918 -29.34 25.98 12.40
CA GLU A 918 -27.89 26.03 12.13
C GLU A 918 -27.38 24.73 11.49
N THR A 919 -27.87 23.58 11.94
CA THR A 919 -27.47 22.27 11.39
C THR A 919 -27.96 22.07 9.96
N LEU A 920 -29.12 22.61 9.60
CA LEU A 920 -29.65 22.58 8.23
C LEU A 920 -28.99 23.63 7.31
N LEU A 921 -28.58 24.78 7.83
CA LEU A 921 -27.80 25.77 7.07
C LEU A 921 -26.37 25.29 6.76
N ILE A 922 -25.81 24.37 7.56
CA ILE A 922 -24.52 23.71 7.28
C ILE A 922 -24.67 22.64 6.18
N ARG A 923 -25.89 22.22 5.84
CA ARG A 923 -26.20 21.18 4.84
C ARG A 923 -26.83 21.70 3.55
N GLU A 924 -26.74 22.99 3.23
CA GLU A 924 -27.10 23.50 1.90
C GLU A 924 -25.99 23.21 0.86
N GLU A 925 -25.73 21.94 0.53
CA GLU A 925 -25.02 21.58 -0.72
C GLU A 925 -25.63 20.40 -1.51
N ASP A 926 -26.68 19.72 -1.03
CA ASP A 926 -27.37 18.67 -1.78
C ASP A 926 -28.90 18.90 -1.80
N GLU A 927 -29.44 19.48 -2.89
CA GLU A 927 -30.87 19.74 -3.05
C GLU A 927 -31.72 18.48 -3.29
N ASP A 928 -31.12 17.29 -3.45
CA ASP A 928 -31.85 16.05 -3.73
C ASP A 928 -32.36 15.32 -2.47
N GLU A 929 -31.74 15.51 -1.29
CA GLU A 929 -32.07 14.77 -0.06
C GLU A 929 -33.31 15.31 0.69
N VAL A 930 -33.66 16.59 0.48
CA VAL A 930 -34.83 17.23 1.12
C VAL A 930 -36.16 16.74 0.54
N THR A 931 -36.15 16.22 -0.69
CA THR A 931 -37.35 15.75 -1.38
C THR A 931 -37.89 14.43 -0.82
N GLU A 932 -37.02 13.59 -0.24
CA GLU A 932 -37.39 12.27 0.29
C GLU A 932 -37.95 12.32 1.72
N ILE A 933 -37.55 13.32 2.52
CA ILE A 933 -37.97 13.44 3.92
C ILE A 933 -39.40 13.99 4.05
N VAL A 934 -39.86 14.82 3.11
CA VAL A 934 -41.22 15.40 3.16
C VAL A 934 -42.29 14.45 2.60
N ALA A 935 -41.90 13.39 1.88
CA ALA A 935 -42.84 12.38 1.38
C ALA A 935 -43.29 11.35 2.44
N GLY A 936 -42.56 11.22 3.56
CA GLY A 936 -42.83 10.22 4.60
C GLY A 936 -43.91 10.58 5.63
N VAL A 937 -44.38 11.84 5.67
CA VAL A 937 -45.33 12.31 6.69
C VAL A 937 -46.66 12.70 6.03
N ARG A 938 -47.39 11.70 5.50
CA ARG A 938 -48.87 11.65 5.39
C ARG A 938 -49.36 10.47 4.53
N GLY A 939 -50.00 9.48 5.16
CA GLY A 939 -51.23 8.87 4.63
C GLY A 939 -51.19 7.38 4.27
N ASP A 940 -51.84 6.61 5.14
CA ASP A 940 -52.34 5.23 5.00
C ASP A 940 -53.26 4.92 3.78
N GLU A 941 -53.49 3.61 3.59
CA GLU A 941 -54.58 2.89 2.87
C GLU A 941 -54.45 2.70 1.34
N ASP A 942 -54.17 1.47 0.86
CA ASP A 942 -55.18 0.50 0.35
C ASP A 942 -54.54 -0.72 -0.38
N ASP A 943 -55.29 -1.82 -0.41
CA ASP A 943 -54.97 -3.19 -0.87
C ASP A 943 -54.38 -3.35 -2.30
N THR A 944 -53.50 -4.35 -2.53
CA THR A 944 -53.79 -5.59 -3.32
C THR A 944 -52.54 -6.41 -3.73
N GLU A 945 -52.79 -7.71 -3.81
CA GLU A 945 -51.98 -8.92 -4.07
C GLU A 945 -51.03 -8.91 -5.30
N ASP A 946 -49.88 -9.61 -5.22
CA ASP A 946 -49.55 -10.93 -5.86
C ASP A 946 -47.99 -11.14 -5.97
N PRO A 947 -47.43 -12.27 -6.46
CA PRO A 947 -46.91 -13.39 -5.66
C PRO A 947 -45.38 -13.65 -5.72
N ALA A 948 -44.91 -14.50 -4.80
CA ALA A 948 -43.53 -14.96 -4.62
C ALA A 948 -43.00 -15.95 -5.70
N PRO A 949 -41.66 -16.04 -5.92
CA PRO A 949 -41.00 -17.15 -6.61
C PRO A 949 -40.44 -18.22 -5.63
N PRO A 950 -40.13 -19.44 -6.11
CA PRO A 950 -40.17 -20.68 -5.31
C PRO A 950 -38.83 -21.09 -4.67
N ALA A 951 -38.93 -21.82 -3.55
CA ALA A 951 -37.83 -22.43 -2.80
C ALA A 951 -37.25 -23.71 -3.44
N PRO A 952 -35.98 -24.07 -3.18
CA PRO A 952 -35.40 -25.38 -3.45
C PRO A 952 -35.57 -26.38 -2.27
N PRO A 953 -35.31 -27.68 -2.47
CA PRO A 953 -36.00 -28.76 -1.76
C PRO A 953 -35.28 -29.29 -0.50
N GLU A 954 -36.08 -29.77 0.44
CA GLU A 954 -35.68 -30.48 1.66
C GLU A 954 -35.28 -31.95 1.41
N SER A 955 -34.41 -32.49 2.29
CA SER A 955 -34.32 -33.93 2.55
C SER A 955 -34.04 -34.26 4.03
N ASP A 956 -35.09 -34.74 4.70
CA ASP A 956 -35.21 -35.85 5.68
C ASP A 956 -34.16 -36.10 6.80
N ALA A 957 -34.56 -35.86 8.06
CA ALA A 957 -34.54 -36.84 9.18
C ALA A 957 -35.33 -36.36 10.43
N PRO A 958 -36.16 -37.22 11.10
CA PRO A 958 -36.83 -36.94 12.40
C PRO A 958 -36.27 -37.83 13.55
N PRO A 959 -36.88 -37.85 14.77
CA PRO A 959 -37.14 -36.80 15.75
C PRO A 959 -36.53 -37.15 17.15
N VAL A 960 -36.32 -36.18 18.04
CA VAL A 960 -36.10 -36.47 19.48
C VAL A 960 -36.95 -35.54 20.36
N THR A 961 -37.45 -36.15 21.42
CA THR A 961 -38.60 -35.87 22.28
C THR A 961 -38.36 -34.93 23.46
N ASP A 962 -39.44 -34.22 23.85
CA ASP A 962 -39.85 -33.73 25.18
C ASP A 962 -38.75 -33.40 26.23
N VAL A 963 -38.58 -32.11 26.52
CA VAL A 963 -37.82 -31.56 27.67
C VAL A 963 -38.78 -30.76 28.58
N PRO A 964 -38.68 -30.87 29.92
CA PRO A 964 -39.69 -30.41 30.87
C PRO A 964 -39.68 -28.89 31.13
N THR A 965 -40.85 -28.35 31.47
CA THR A 965 -41.16 -26.91 31.63
C THR A 965 -40.70 -26.28 32.96
N ARG A 966 -39.48 -26.59 33.44
CA ARG A 966 -38.81 -25.87 34.56
C ARG A 966 -37.40 -26.43 34.80
N GLY A 967 -36.39 -25.56 34.87
CA GLY A 967 -35.02 -25.89 35.25
C GLY A 967 -34.42 -24.82 36.18
N GLU A 968 -33.50 -25.25 37.03
CA GLU A 968 -32.60 -24.41 37.86
C GLU A 968 -31.17 -24.63 37.32
N ASP A 969 -30.38 -23.57 37.20
CA ASP A 969 -28.96 -23.64 36.85
C ASP A 969 -28.04 -23.82 38.08
N GLU A 970 -26.73 -23.89 37.83
CA GLU A 970 -25.70 -24.18 38.84
C GLU A 970 -25.54 -23.08 39.90
N ASP A 971 -26.17 -21.92 39.66
CA ASP A 971 -26.23 -20.76 40.54
C ASP A 971 -27.62 -20.59 41.22
N GLY A 972 -28.57 -21.48 40.93
CA GLY A 972 -29.84 -21.60 41.65
C GLY A 972 -30.92 -20.62 41.20
N ILE A 973 -30.91 -20.18 39.94
CA ILE A 973 -31.93 -19.28 39.38
C ILE A 973 -33.01 -20.11 38.66
N GLU A 974 -34.26 -20.02 39.12
CA GLU A 974 -35.43 -20.64 38.44
C GLU A 974 -35.95 -19.74 37.31
N TYR A 975 -36.21 -20.32 36.13
CA TYR A 975 -36.91 -19.63 35.03
C TYR A 975 -38.06 -20.46 34.43
N ASP A 976 -39.13 -19.76 34.00
CA ASP A 976 -40.35 -20.31 33.36
C ASP A 976 -40.30 -19.98 31.86
N THR A 977 -40.56 -20.96 30.99
CA THR A 977 -40.62 -20.76 29.53
C THR A 977 -42.09 -20.71 29.08
N GLU A 978 -42.64 -19.52 28.87
CA GLU A 978 -43.90 -19.34 28.11
C GLU A 978 -43.73 -18.32 26.97
N GLU A 979 -44.15 -18.78 25.77
CA GLU A 979 -44.40 -18.07 24.49
C GLU A 979 -43.22 -17.39 23.77
N ILE A 980 -42.55 -18.15 22.89
CA ILE A 980 -41.78 -17.62 21.76
C ILE A 980 -42.73 -17.44 20.57
N GLY A 981 -42.98 -16.18 20.19
CA GLY A 981 -43.63 -15.79 18.94
C GLY A 981 -42.73 -14.83 18.17
N ASP A 982 -42.63 -15.06 16.84
CA ASP A 982 -41.91 -14.36 15.75
C ASP A 982 -40.55 -13.64 15.99
N PRO A 983 -39.59 -13.77 15.06
CA PRO A 983 -38.27 -13.15 15.17
C PRO A 983 -38.39 -11.64 14.91
N GLY A 984 -38.30 -10.84 15.97
CA GLY A 984 -38.34 -9.38 15.88
C GLY A 984 -38.56 -8.65 17.22
N ASP A 985 -39.01 -9.34 18.27
CA ASP A 985 -39.27 -8.69 19.56
C ASP A 985 -38.05 -8.77 20.50
N VAL A 986 -37.36 -7.63 20.68
CA VAL A 986 -36.32 -7.43 21.70
C VAL A 986 -36.97 -7.42 23.09
N VAL A 987 -36.62 -8.36 23.95
CA VAL A 987 -37.12 -8.42 25.34
C VAL A 987 -36.10 -7.78 26.27
N ALA A 988 -36.41 -6.60 26.81
CA ALA A 988 -35.65 -5.99 27.90
C ALA A 988 -35.99 -6.68 29.23
N ALA A 989 -34.99 -7.24 29.91
CA ALA A 989 -35.13 -7.77 31.27
C ALA A 989 -34.24 -6.99 32.23
N HIS A 990 -34.84 -6.36 33.25
CA HIS A 990 -34.11 -5.62 34.26
C HIS A 990 -33.56 -6.57 35.34
N GLY A 991 -32.24 -6.62 35.49
CA GLY A 991 -31.53 -7.26 36.60
C GLY A 991 -30.41 -6.34 37.10
N GLU A 992 -30.33 -6.14 38.42
CA GLU A 992 -29.27 -5.34 39.06
C GLU A 992 -27.94 -6.12 39.03
N VAL A 993 -26.91 -5.55 38.37
CA VAL A 993 -25.52 -6.03 38.43
C VAL A 993 -24.74 -5.10 39.35
N ASP A 994 -24.02 -5.66 40.33
CA ASP A 994 -23.35 -4.94 41.44
C ASP A 994 -22.01 -4.32 40.97
N ALA A 995 -22.07 -3.47 39.95
CA ALA A 995 -20.91 -2.85 39.31
C ALA A 995 -21.06 -1.33 39.16
N GLY A 996 -21.60 -0.62 40.15
CA GLY A 996 -21.42 0.84 40.30
C GLY A 996 -21.87 1.78 39.16
N VAL A 997 -22.52 1.26 38.11
CA VAL A 997 -23.11 2.01 37.00
C VAL A 997 -24.63 1.95 37.18
N GLU A 998 -25.26 3.10 37.45
CA GLU A 998 -26.72 3.21 37.45
C GLU A 998 -27.21 3.27 36.00
N ASP A 999 -28.19 2.42 35.66
CA ASP A 999 -28.84 2.23 34.34
C ASP A 999 -27.99 1.59 33.23
N VAL A 1000 -27.99 0.25 33.16
CA VAL A 1000 -27.46 -0.51 32.01
C VAL A 1000 -28.56 -1.44 31.47
N ASP A 1001 -28.91 -1.27 30.19
CA ASP A 1001 -29.82 -2.18 29.48
C ASP A 1001 -29.05 -3.42 29.01
N VAL A 1002 -29.41 -4.60 29.55
CA VAL A 1002 -28.77 -5.86 29.16
C VAL A 1002 -29.56 -6.49 28.00
N ILE A 1003 -28.93 -6.56 26.82
CA ILE A 1003 -29.52 -7.15 25.60
C ILE A 1003 -28.85 -8.51 25.35
N VAL A 1004 -29.66 -9.57 25.26
CA VAL A 1004 -29.17 -10.93 24.96
C VAL A 1004 -29.35 -11.20 23.46
N ILE A 1005 -28.23 -11.38 22.74
CA ILE A 1005 -28.21 -11.59 21.29
C ILE A 1005 -27.83 -13.06 20.98
N PRO A 1006 -28.56 -13.76 20.10
CA PRO A 1006 -28.18 -15.10 19.63
C PRO A 1006 -26.81 -15.09 18.93
N ARG A 1007 -26.02 -16.15 19.13
CA ARG A 1007 -24.63 -16.24 18.66
C ARG A 1007 -24.48 -16.09 17.14
N ASP A 1008 -25.51 -16.46 16.39
CA ASP A 1008 -25.61 -16.40 14.94
C ASP A 1008 -25.98 -15.00 14.40
N GLU A 1009 -26.44 -14.09 15.26
CA GLU A 1009 -26.76 -12.69 14.90
C GLU A 1009 -25.74 -11.69 15.49
N PHE A 1010 -24.75 -12.18 16.24
CA PHE A 1010 -23.74 -11.38 16.92
C PHE A 1010 -22.98 -10.44 15.98
N GLY A 1011 -22.57 -10.92 14.80
CA GLY A 1011 -21.84 -10.10 13.81
C GLY A 1011 -22.65 -8.91 13.28
N ILE A 1012 -23.96 -9.06 13.10
CA ILE A 1012 -24.83 -8.00 12.58
C ILE A 1012 -25.11 -6.96 13.67
N ALA A 1013 -25.27 -7.41 14.92
CA ALA A 1013 -25.49 -6.50 16.05
C ALA A 1013 -24.25 -5.68 16.40
N VAL A 1014 -23.04 -6.25 16.24
CA VAL A 1014 -21.77 -5.54 16.42
C VAL A 1014 -21.59 -4.48 15.33
N GLU A 1015 -21.83 -4.80 14.06
CA GLU A 1015 -21.77 -3.80 12.97
C GLU A 1015 -22.79 -2.65 13.17
N ALA A 1016 -24.01 -2.95 13.62
CA ALA A 1016 -25.03 -1.93 13.88
C ALA A 1016 -24.73 -1.05 15.11
N ALA A 1017 -23.95 -1.56 16.07
CA ALA A 1017 -23.54 -0.82 17.26
C ALA A 1017 -22.32 0.08 17.02
N TYR A 1018 -21.35 -0.38 16.22
CA TYR A 1018 -20.22 0.45 15.75
C TYR A 1018 -20.70 1.64 14.91
N ALA A 1019 -21.73 1.46 14.08
CA ALA A 1019 -22.33 2.55 13.32
C ALA A 1019 -23.04 3.61 14.20
N ARG A 1020 -23.15 3.38 15.52
CA ARG A 1020 -23.86 4.25 16.48
C ARG A 1020 -23.02 4.69 17.68
N ASP A 1021 -21.69 4.53 17.64
CA ASP A 1021 -20.76 4.93 18.71
C ASP A 1021 -21.14 4.38 20.11
N VAL A 1022 -21.53 3.10 20.19
CA VAL A 1022 -21.85 2.45 21.46
C VAL A 1022 -20.62 1.70 22.00
N GLU A 1023 -20.21 2.01 23.22
CA GLU A 1023 -19.04 1.43 23.89
C GLU A 1023 -19.41 0.08 24.55
N PHE A 1024 -18.67 -0.99 24.24
CA PHE A 1024 -18.90 -2.31 24.83
C PHE A 1024 -18.04 -2.52 26.07
N VAL A 1025 -18.69 -2.94 27.16
CA VAL A 1025 -18.04 -3.14 28.46
C VAL A 1025 -18.29 -4.57 28.93
N THR A 1026 -17.25 -5.25 29.43
CA THR A 1026 -17.42 -6.57 30.05
C THR A 1026 -18.23 -6.46 31.35
N PRO A 1027 -18.81 -7.57 31.88
CA PRO A 1027 -19.48 -7.57 33.18
C PRO A 1027 -18.62 -7.07 34.35
N ASP A 1028 -17.29 -7.06 34.18
CA ASP A 1028 -16.31 -6.60 35.17
C ASP A 1028 -15.92 -5.11 35.00
N GLY A 1029 -16.43 -4.42 33.97
CA GLY A 1029 -16.27 -2.98 33.79
C GLY A 1029 -15.14 -2.54 32.86
N ASP A 1030 -14.52 -3.45 32.12
CA ASP A 1030 -13.43 -3.14 31.19
C ASP A 1030 -13.95 -2.83 29.78
N SER A 1031 -13.46 -1.74 29.16
CA SER A 1031 -13.78 -1.38 27.78
C SER A 1031 -13.16 -2.39 26.81
N ILE A 1032 -13.96 -2.96 25.93
CA ILE A 1032 -13.47 -3.85 24.88
C ILE A 1032 -12.96 -2.96 23.73
N GLY A 1033 -11.64 -2.89 23.56
CA GLY A 1033 -11.01 -2.17 22.45
C GLY A 1033 -11.23 -2.86 21.12
N ASP A 1034 -11.18 -2.08 20.03
CA ASP A 1034 -11.47 -2.53 18.66
C ASP A 1034 -10.75 -3.83 18.30
N ALA A 1035 -11.56 -4.86 18.03
CA ALA A 1035 -11.24 -6.21 17.55
C ALA A 1035 -11.01 -7.31 18.60
N GLU A 1036 -12.09 -7.84 19.16
CA GLU A 1036 -12.27 -9.28 19.45
C GLU A 1036 -13.67 -9.78 19.07
#